data_AF-A0A835W9N9-F1
#
_entry.id   AF-A0A835W9N9-F1
#
_cell.length_a   1.000
_cell.length_b   1.000
_cell.length_c   1.000
_cell.angle_alpha   90.00
_cell.angle_beta   90.00
_cell.angle_gamma   90.00
#
_symmetry.space_group_name_H-M   'P 1'
#
loop_
_entity.id
_entity.type
_entity.pdbx_description
1 polymer ?
#
loop_
_entity_poly.entity_id
_entity_poly.type
_entity_poly.pdbx_seq_one_letter_code
_entity_poly.pdbx_strand_id
1 'polypeptide(L)'
;MAEEAPKDIESGAAPKADAPGLDSFPGDDLAAKITAAASSAPVVIFGKVHCPFSIEARRLFAQLHVPTLDYDVDAMPHGGDVWDALKKMHAPQKTVPYVYVNKVMVGGCDATKRLQADGELVKMLHAAGVKVEAAAATDMDARLGRSGVLESSSEAGGTLFHFPEAVDNRIVRLNGFWTFVICLLVAIYYKDTGAHWVMGGLMVEYVARFIGGSNASALGAFSSLITAFADVLFILGVANFKPKFAAGPPKQFAALCGVMFSTLAFFFYLMHVHEEKLNIVGLSFTCALGAAALMESAIDFCLGCWMFGLMIKFGLVKDSVYQTFINSKVEIEYTWEDQHKRLDEGDPKLLVKRFSEIHPLVVDYKYKTKTDDMTKEDFHPVKHAKLTHFVMHLGIVGVACAWKAADPTHGGMSAPAAVYYTIGVWAAIWYFIWVVLYVFKIFLYPKKVAKELAHNVNGSCLSLPFVILVLFAFLEKDRDPVFAKVLFWIGAPTSLFLSIVWVGSWIALKKELEHVNASWMLMPVANFVSAAVGPMLDTNYRDAMQFWFAFAILMWVALFTITLYKTIVMPEYDDRVRPMIAVWVAAPAIGAIAYLACYAPSWVIENDAVSYAPGIKDDFIFINMYWMSVVLALVLGTCMMRPYLGRLRFDMSYWACSFPLAAMSMCATVYYLIKPGNLSEAIAYACLFACSWVTSMLALQTLAAMVRLQVFVPDYKWGPMSFMRLTHEALRGVLPKLLDLAKDVGEADNREALRSLWVAVKMAHLEHGRHEDTVIFPVYNEFFPHITAEADQQHHNLDAFAAKITDLIASNAPASELTPVIESYGKALDEHLRYEEDHLQCMPRKYVPLELSKQIVRKCWAATHPETWHILLPLLVESMPMLHQRVRFVKTLLWAMPERCHQFGLILCKGVNAVEWRRISAELPELVPRGVGILWERYY
;
A
#
# COMPACT_ATOMS: atom_id res chain seq x y z
N MET A 1 40.93 -31.64 2.37
CA MET A 1 40.67 -31.55 3.81
C MET A 1 40.02 -30.20 4.03
N ALA A 2 38.69 -30.18 4.02
CA ALA A 2 37.90 -28.98 4.17
C ALA A 2 37.72 -28.74 5.67
N GLU A 3 38.25 -27.62 6.15
CA GLU A 3 38.02 -27.12 7.49
C GLU A 3 36.57 -26.62 7.55
N GLU A 4 35.77 -27.20 8.46
CA GLU A 4 34.38 -26.78 8.70
C GLU A 4 34.37 -25.30 9.13
N ALA A 5 33.64 -24.47 8.39
CA ALA A 5 33.33 -23.11 8.81
C ALA A 5 32.53 -23.14 10.13
N PRO A 6 32.79 -22.23 11.08
CA PRO A 6 32.15 -22.26 12.39
C PRO A 6 30.64 -22.01 12.30
N LYS A 7 29.85 -22.88 12.95
CA LYS A 7 28.37 -22.88 13.01
C LYS A 7 27.75 -21.72 13.81
N ASP A 8 28.55 -20.78 14.30
CA ASP A 8 28.10 -19.83 15.32
C ASP A 8 27.45 -18.56 14.76
N ILE A 9 27.59 -18.28 13.46
CA ILE A 9 27.00 -17.09 12.81
C ILE A 9 25.47 -17.19 12.71
N GLU A 10 24.90 -18.40 12.59
CA GLU A 10 23.44 -18.60 12.49
C GLU A 10 22.68 -18.37 13.81
N SER A 11 23.38 -18.26 14.95
CA SER A 11 22.75 -18.15 16.28
C SER A 11 22.51 -16.72 16.75
N GLY A 12 23.09 -15.70 16.11
CA GLY A 12 22.94 -14.29 16.51
C GLY A 12 23.39 -13.97 17.96
N ALA A 13 24.03 -14.91 18.65
CA ALA A 13 24.49 -14.73 20.01
C ALA A 13 25.88 -14.09 19.98
N ALA A 14 25.99 -12.86 20.48
CA ALA A 14 27.29 -12.31 20.87
C ALA A 14 27.99 -13.28 21.83
N PRO A 15 29.33 -13.34 21.87
CA PRO A 15 30.03 -14.03 22.94
C PRO A 15 29.60 -13.43 24.28
N LYS A 16 28.76 -14.15 25.02
CA LYS A 16 28.32 -13.77 26.36
C LYS A 16 29.53 -13.79 27.29
N ALA A 17 29.98 -12.62 27.73
CA ALA A 17 30.78 -12.54 28.93
C ALA A 17 29.87 -12.87 30.12
N ASP A 18 30.28 -13.80 30.99
CA ASP A 18 29.52 -14.14 32.20
C ASP A 18 29.37 -12.88 33.06
N ALA A 19 28.16 -12.31 33.09
CA ALA A 19 27.89 -11.10 33.81
C ALA A 19 27.92 -11.37 35.33
N PRO A 20 28.73 -10.65 36.12
CA PRO A 20 28.74 -10.81 37.56
C PRO A 20 27.36 -10.42 38.12
N GLY A 21 26.89 -11.17 39.12
CA GLY A 21 25.58 -10.94 39.75
C GLY A 21 25.47 -9.52 40.33
N LEU A 22 24.29 -8.90 40.24
CA LEU A 22 24.10 -7.49 40.62
C LEU A 22 24.50 -7.18 42.07
N ASP A 23 24.42 -8.18 42.96
CA ASP A 23 24.79 -8.05 44.38
C ASP A 23 26.28 -7.87 44.62
N SER A 24 27.13 -8.15 43.62
CA SER A 24 28.57 -7.92 43.69
C SER A 24 28.95 -6.44 43.49
N PHE A 25 28.03 -5.59 43.03
CA PHE A 25 28.29 -4.18 42.80
C PHE A 25 28.00 -3.32 44.04
N PRO A 26 28.80 -2.27 44.28
CA PRO A 26 28.63 -1.38 45.42
C PRO A 26 27.35 -0.53 45.29
N GLY A 27 26.63 -0.34 46.40
CA GLY A 27 25.44 0.51 46.46
C GLY A 27 24.48 0.13 47.59
N ASP A 28 23.94 1.13 48.28
CA ASP A 28 23.02 0.94 49.42
C ASP A 28 21.63 0.45 48.99
N ASP A 29 21.24 0.73 47.73
CA ASP A 29 19.97 0.31 47.14
C ASP A 29 20.15 -0.33 45.74
N LEU A 30 19.07 -0.91 45.22
CA LEU A 30 19.08 -1.61 43.93
C LEU A 30 19.37 -0.67 42.75
N ALA A 31 19.00 0.60 42.83
CA ALA A 31 19.25 1.58 41.77
C ALA A 31 20.73 1.96 41.67
N ALA A 32 21.41 2.11 42.83
CA ALA A 32 22.85 2.30 42.91
C ALA A 32 23.59 1.08 42.34
N LYS A 33 23.17 -0.14 42.68
CA LYS A 33 23.72 -1.38 42.12
C LYS A 33 23.55 -1.47 40.60
N ILE A 34 22.38 -1.12 40.05
CA ILE A 34 22.13 -1.08 38.60
C ILE A 34 23.05 -0.07 37.92
N THR A 35 23.24 1.11 38.52
CA THR A 35 24.10 2.17 37.97
C THR A 35 25.57 1.76 37.98
N ALA A 36 26.01 1.07 39.05
CA ALA A 36 27.36 0.52 39.15
C ALA A 36 27.59 -0.61 38.13
N ALA A 37 26.61 -1.51 37.97
CA ALA A 37 26.65 -2.55 36.94
C ALA A 37 26.67 -1.97 35.52
N ALA A 38 25.84 -0.95 35.24
CA ALA A 38 25.82 -0.22 33.97
C ALA A 38 27.16 0.48 33.65
N SER A 39 27.97 0.75 34.68
CA SER A 39 29.28 1.40 34.54
C SER A 39 30.45 0.41 34.41
N SER A 40 30.18 -0.90 34.52
CA SER A 40 31.20 -1.95 34.61
C SER A 40 31.78 -2.40 33.26
N ALA A 41 31.06 -2.15 32.17
CA ALA A 41 31.48 -2.46 30.81
C ALA A 41 31.14 -1.31 29.84
N PRO A 42 31.82 -1.23 28.68
CA PRO A 42 31.54 -0.21 27.67
C PRO A 42 30.10 -0.19 27.18
N VAL A 43 29.51 -1.38 27.01
CA VAL A 43 28.10 -1.56 26.64
C VAL A 43 27.46 -2.52 27.63
N VAL A 44 26.38 -2.07 28.27
CA VAL A 44 25.58 -2.90 29.18
C VAL A 44 24.13 -2.89 28.71
N ILE A 45 23.55 -4.07 28.54
CA ILE A 45 22.16 -4.23 28.09
C ILE A 45 21.36 -4.96 29.16
N PHE A 46 20.45 -4.25 29.80
CA PHE A 46 19.40 -4.89 30.60
C PHE A 46 18.25 -5.25 29.67
N GLY A 47 18.19 -6.53 29.29
CA GLY A 47 17.29 -7.06 28.28
C GLY A 47 16.46 -8.21 28.80
N LYS A 48 15.68 -8.80 27.90
CA LYS A 48 15.10 -10.14 28.10
C LYS A 48 15.64 -11.08 27.03
N VAL A 49 15.89 -12.33 27.38
CA VAL A 49 16.46 -13.34 26.48
C VAL A 49 15.67 -13.42 25.17
N HIS A 50 14.34 -13.32 25.27
CA HIS A 50 13.42 -13.53 24.15
C HIS A 50 12.72 -12.26 23.66
N CYS A 51 13.16 -11.09 24.10
CA CYS A 51 12.61 -9.84 23.57
C CYS A 51 13.24 -9.56 22.19
N PRO A 52 12.45 -9.44 21.11
CA PRO A 52 13.00 -9.21 19.77
C PRO A 52 13.78 -7.89 19.69
N PHE A 53 13.38 -6.85 20.43
CA PHE A 53 14.12 -5.59 20.50
C PHE A 53 15.45 -5.74 21.27
N SER A 54 15.52 -6.63 22.27
CA SER A 54 16.77 -6.91 22.99
C SER A 54 17.73 -7.71 22.13
N ILE A 55 17.23 -8.75 21.45
CA ILE A 55 18.01 -9.55 20.49
C ILE A 55 18.53 -8.65 19.37
N GLU A 56 17.68 -7.79 18.82
CA GLU A 56 18.07 -6.90 17.74
C GLU A 56 19.07 -5.82 18.18
N ALA A 57 18.97 -5.32 19.41
CA ALA A 57 20.01 -4.44 19.98
C ALA A 57 21.34 -5.19 20.14
N ARG A 58 21.33 -6.45 20.59
CA ARG A 58 22.55 -7.29 20.65
C ARG A 58 23.12 -7.57 19.27
N ARG A 59 22.27 -7.91 18.29
CA ARG A 59 22.64 -8.12 16.89
C ARG A 59 23.31 -6.90 16.30
N LEU A 60 22.80 -5.70 16.61
CA LEU A 60 23.42 -4.44 16.20
C LEU A 60 24.86 -4.31 16.72
N PHE A 61 25.10 -4.53 18.01
CA PHE A 61 26.46 -4.48 18.57
C PHE A 61 27.35 -5.62 18.06
N ALA A 62 26.80 -6.81 17.84
CA ALA A 62 27.52 -7.93 17.25
C ALA A 62 27.96 -7.64 15.80
N GLN A 63 27.11 -7.01 14.98
CA GLN A 63 27.48 -6.54 13.63
C GLN A 63 28.62 -5.51 13.66
N LEU A 64 28.70 -4.73 14.74
CA LEU A 64 29.79 -3.78 15.00
C LEU A 64 31.01 -4.44 15.67
N HIS A 65 30.99 -5.76 15.89
CA HIS A 65 32.04 -6.51 16.60
C HIS A 65 32.31 -5.98 18.01
N VAL A 66 31.27 -5.44 18.67
CA VAL A 66 31.34 -4.90 20.02
C VAL A 66 30.82 -5.93 21.03
N PRO A 67 31.63 -6.33 22.03
CA PRO A 67 31.15 -7.18 23.11
C PRO A 67 30.19 -6.41 24.02
N THR A 68 29.07 -7.04 24.39
CA THR A 68 28.07 -6.48 25.30
C THR A 68 28.02 -7.27 26.61
N LEU A 69 27.84 -6.55 27.72
CA LEU A 69 27.53 -7.16 29.01
C LEU A 69 26.01 -7.21 29.18
N ASP A 70 25.44 -8.41 29.09
CA ASP A 70 23.99 -8.59 29.06
C ASP A 70 23.42 -9.05 30.41
N TYR A 71 22.48 -8.28 30.95
CA TYR A 71 21.65 -8.68 32.09
C TYR A 71 20.25 -9.08 31.61
N ASP A 72 20.02 -10.39 31.54
CA ASP A 72 18.72 -10.97 31.17
C ASP A 72 17.77 -10.97 32.38
N VAL A 73 16.96 -9.91 32.51
CA VAL A 73 16.08 -9.71 33.69
C VAL A 73 14.98 -10.77 33.83
N ASP A 74 14.74 -11.57 32.79
CA ASP A 74 13.82 -12.71 32.81
C ASP A 74 14.48 -14.06 33.12
N ALA A 75 15.81 -14.11 33.20
CA ALA A 75 16.58 -15.32 33.51
C ALA A 75 17.37 -15.22 34.83
N MET A 76 17.55 -14.02 35.38
CA MET A 76 18.33 -13.80 36.60
C MET A 76 17.50 -13.84 37.90
N PRO A 77 18.11 -14.24 39.04
CA PRO A 77 17.50 -14.10 40.36
C PRO A 77 17.14 -12.63 40.67
N HIS A 78 15.97 -12.40 41.27
CA HIS A 78 15.44 -11.05 41.57
C HIS A 78 15.27 -10.10 40.35
N GLY A 79 15.24 -10.63 39.13
CA GLY A 79 15.13 -9.82 37.91
C GLY A 79 13.84 -8.98 37.80
N GLY A 80 12.75 -9.38 38.48
CA GLY A 80 11.53 -8.58 38.59
C GLY A 80 11.76 -7.25 39.32
N ASP A 81 12.48 -7.28 40.44
CA ASP A 81 12.82 -6.09 41.23
C ASP A 81 13.76 -5.17 40.43
N VAL A 82 14.71 -5.75 39.69
CA VAL A 82 15.61 -5.03 38.78
C VAL A 82 14.82 -4.32 37.68
N TRP A 83 13.83 -5.01 37.07
CA TRP A 83 12.99 -4.42 36.04
C TRP A 83 12.11 -3.28 36.58
N ASP A 84 11.55 -3.43 37.78
CA ASP A 84 10.78 -2.38 38.45
C ASP A 84 11.64 -1.17 38.80
N ALA A 85 12.88 -1.38 39.26
CA ALA A 85 13.85 -0.32 39.49
C ALA A 85 14.21 0.42 38.18
N LEU A 86 14.52 -0.29 37.10
CA LEU A 86 14.81 0.32 35.79
C LEU A 86 13.65 1.19 35.27
N LYS A 87 12.39 0.74 35.42
CA LYS A 87 11.20 1.51 35.04
C LYS A 87 11.04 2.79 35.85
N LYS A 88 11.42 2.78 37.14
CA LYS A 88 11.39 3.96 38.01
C LYS A 88 12.52 4.93 37.69
N MET A 89 13.73 4.41 37.45
CA MET A 89 14.92 5.21 37.15
C MET A 89 14.79 5.98 35.83
N HIS A 90 14.20 5.36 34.80
CA HIS A 90 14.19 5.89 33.43
C HIS A 90 12.77 6.13 32.89
N ALA A 91 11.87 6.67 33.72
CA ALA A 91 10.55 7.09 33.25
C ALA A 91 10.69 8.20 32.17
N PRO A 92 9.97 8.12 31.03
CA PRO A 92 8.77 7.33 30.78
C PRO A 92 9.00 5.94 30.15
N GLN A 93 10.24 5.46 29.99
CA GLN A 93 10.51 4.15 29.39
C GLN A 93 9.98 3.02 30.29
N LYS A 94 9.19 2.11 29.69
CA LYS A 94 8.59 0.96 30.41
C LYS A 94 9.04 -0.39 29.89
N THR A 95 9.68 -0.41 28.73
CA THR A 95 10.01 -1.62 27.95
C THR A 95 11.51 -1.82 27.85
N VAL A 96 11.92 -3.10 27.80
CA VAL A 96 13.31 -3.51 27.50
C VAL A 96 13.58 -3.44 25.98
N PRO A 97 14.85 -3.36 25.54
CA PRO A 97 16.07 -3.28 26.36
C PRO A 97 16.26 -1.90 27.00
N TYR A 98 17.00 -1.85 28.11
CA TYR A 98 17.65 -0.64 28.60
C TYR A 98 19.13 -0.73 28.26
N VAL A 99 19.56 0.07 27.28
CA VAL A 99 20.92 0.05 26.75
C VAL A 99 21.70 1.19 27.37
N TYR A 100 22.86 0.86 27.93
CA TYR A 100 23.85 1.82 28.40
C TYR A 100 25.08 1.72 27.52
N VAL A 101 25.59 2.87 27.11
CA VAL A 101 26.86 2.98 26.38
C VAL A 101 27.69 4.03 27.10
N ASN A 102 28.94 3.69 27.44
CA ASN A 102 29.83 4.56 28.20
C ASN A 102 29.19 5.13 29.48
N LYS A 103 28.54 4.29 30.28
CA LYS A 103 27.86 4.66 31.55
C LYS A 103 26.61 5.53 31.39
N VAL A 104 26.26 5.97 30.17
CA VAL A 104 25.09 6.79 29.88
C VAL A 104 23.95 5.90 29.35
N MET A 105 22.75 6.09 29.90
CA MET A 105 21.54 5.42 29.42
C MET A 105 21.12 6.02 28.08
N VAL A 106 21.26 5.27 26.99
CA VAL A 106 20.92 5.76 25.63
C VAL A 106 19.46 5.54 25.26
N GLY A 107 18.78 4.61 25.93
CA GLY A 107 17.37 4.28 25.68
C GLY A 107 17.15 2.80 25.37
N GLY A 108 16.10 2.50 24.61
CA GLY A 108 15.83 1.17 24.08
C GLY A 108 16.35 0.96 22.66
N CYS A 109 16.00 -0.17 22.04
CA CYS A 109 16.47 -0.55 20.70
C CYS A 109 16.25 0.54 19.64
N ASP A 110 15.08 1.18 19.62
CA ASP A 110 14.76 2.27 18.68
C ASP A 110 15.73 3.46 18.82
N ALA A 111 16.06 3.83 20.07
CA ALA A 111 17.00 4.91 20.35
C ALA A 111 18.43 4.50 19.96
N THR A 112 18.86 3.30 20.32
CA THR A 112 20.17 2.75 19.93
C THR A 112 20.35 2.71 18.41
N LYS A 113 19.33 2.29 17.66
CA LYS A 113 19.36 2.27 16.19
C LYS A 113 19.37 3.65 15.58
N ARG A 114 18.63 4.60 16.15
CA ARG A 114 18.69 6.00 15.74
C ARG A 114 20.11 6.55 15.93
N LEU A 115 20.68 6.37 17.12
CA LEU A 115 22.08 6.73 17.39
C LEU A 115 23.06 6.05 16.43
N GLN A 116 22.83 4.79 16.06
CA GLN A 116 23.67 4.14 15.04
C GLN A 116 23.50 4.75 13.65
N ALA A 117 22.27 5.06 13.25
CA ALA A 117 21.98 5.68 11.96
C ALA A 117 22.62 7.07 11.85
N ASP A 118 22.65 7.80 12.98
CA ASP A 118 23.23 9.15 13.14
C ASP A 118 24.75 9.09 13.39
N GLY A 119 25.32 7.89 13.51
CA GLY A 119 26.74 7.65 13.83
C GLY A 119 27.09 7.82 15.31
N GLU A 120 26.20 8.42 16.12
CA GLU A 120 26.36 8.68 17.56
C GLU A 120 26.57 7.44 18.42
N LEU A 121 26.13 6.28 17.99
CA LEU A 121 26.42 5.06 18.74
C LEU A 121 27.91 4.69 18.69
N VAL A 122 28.54 4.79 17.53
CA VAL A 122 29.97 4.47 17.33
C VAL A 122 30.85 5.44 18.14
N LYS A 123 30.45 6.72 18.21
CA LYS A 123 31.04 7.76 19.07
C LYS A 123 31.16 7.32 20.51
N MET A 124 30.01 6.95 21.09
CA MET A 124 29.91 6.57 22.49
C MET A 124 30.72 5.30 22.78
N LEU A 125 30.78 4.38 21.82
CA LEU A 125 31.58 3.15 21.91
C LEU A 125 33.08 3.43 21.95
N HIS A 126 33.55 4.34 21.10
CA HIS A 126 34.96 4.72 21.06
C HIS A 126 35.36 5.56 22.27
N ALA A 127 34.48 6.44 22.75
CA ALA A 127 34.66 7.14 24.01
C ALA A 127 34.72 6.17 25.22
N ALA A 128 34.13 4.98 25.11
CA ALA A 128 34.25 3.90 26.08
C ALA A 128 35.49 3.00 25.88
N GLY A 129 36.36 3.32 24.90
CA GLY A 129 37.59 2.58 24.61
C GLY A 129 37.40 1.33 23.73
N VAL A 130 36.24 1.16 23.10
CA VAL A 130 35.97 0.03 22.19
C VAL A 130 36.30 0.42 20.76
N LYS A 131 37.08 -0.40 20.04
CA LYS A 131 37.33 -0.23 18.61
C LYS A 131 36.27 -0.98 17.80
N VAL A 132 35.54 -0.27 16.95
CA VAL A 132 34.61 -0.84 15.97
C VAL A 132 35.38 -1.05 14.65
N GLU A 133 35.53 -2.28 14.20
CA GLU A 133 36.12 -2.55 12.88
C GLU A 133 35.06 -2.36 11.78
N ALA A 134 35.31 -1.43 10.86
CA ALA A 134 34.51 -1.30 9.65
C ALA A 134 34.77 -2.50 8.73
N ALA A 135 33.84 -3.45 8.65
CA ALA A 135 33.96 -4.62 7.79
C ALA A 135 34.24 -4.22 6.32
N ALA A 136 35.39 -4.66 5.80
CA ALA A 136 35.92 -4.29 4.49
C ALA A 136 34.93 -4.50 3.34
N ALA A 137 34.94 -3.57 2.38
CA ALA A 137 34.05 -3.52 1.23
C ALA A 137 34.29 -4.63 0.16
N THR A 138 35.27 -5.52 0.35
CA THR A 138 35.77 -6.44 -0.68
C THR A 138 35.30 -7.89 -0.55
N ASP A 139 34.75 -8.31 0.59
CA ASP A 139 34.22 -9.67 0.77
C ASP A 139 32.79 -9.78 0.20
N MET A 140 32.67 -10.55 -0.88
CA MET A 140 31.41 -10.76 -1.59
C MET A 140 30.38 -11.51 -0.73
N ASP A 141 30.80 -12.50 0.05
CA ASP A 141 29.91 -13.30 0.88
C ASP A 141 29.44 -12.50 2.09
N ALA A 142 30.30 -11.66 2.68
CA ALA A 142 29.90 -10.72 3.73
C ALA A 142 28.95 -9.62 3.24
N ARG A 143 29.06 -9.16 1.97
CA ARG A 143 28.10 -8.21 1.38
C ARG A 143 26.75 -8.84 1.11
N LEU A 144 26.74 -10.06 0.57
CA LEU A 144 25.51 -10.83 0.36
C LEU A 144 24.86 -11.24 1.70
N GLY A 145 25.65 -11.52 2.74
CA GLY A 145 25.18 -11.70 4.11
C GLY A 145 24.51 -10.45 4.69
N ARG A 146 25.13 -9.26 4.55
CA ARG A 146 24.55 -7.97 5.02
C ARG A 146 23.23 -7.58 4.34
N SER A 147 23.11 -7.92 3.06
CA SER A 147 21.86 -7.75 2.30
C SER A 147 20.81 -8.83 2.62
N GLY A 148 21.11 -9.73 3.54
CA GLY A 148 20.26 -10.86 3.91
C GLY A 148 20.04 -11.83 2.76
N VAL A 149 20.63 -11.64 1.58
CA VAL A 149 20.42 -12.45 0.38
C VAL A 149 20.77 -13.93 0.62
N LEU A 150 21.81 -14.20 1.42
CA LEU A 150 22.21 -15.57 1.76
C LEU A 150 21.28 -16.23 2.79
N GLU A 151 20.82 -15.48 3.79
CA GLU A 151 19.87 -15.96 4.82
C GLU A 151 18.42 -16.05 4.30
N SER A 152 18.07 -15.18 3.34
CA SER A 152 16.72 -14.96 2.79
C SER A 152 16.48 -15.59 1.43
N SER A 153 17.43 -16.39 0.92
CA SER A 153 17.23 -17.17 -0.30
C SER A 153 15.95 -18.03 -0.22
N SER A 154 15.54 -18.43 1.00
CA SER A 154 14.24 -19.08 1.30
C SER A 154 13.06 -18.14 1.62
N GLU A 155 13.31 -16.86 1.94
CA GLU A 155 12.30 -15.90 2.42
C GLU A 155 11.86 -14.85 1.37
N ALA A 156 12.56 -14.72 0.24
CA ALA A 156 12.07 -13.95 -0.91
C ALA A 156 10.82 -14.60 -1.56
N GLY A 157 10.56 -15.87 -1.22
CA GLY A 157 9.25 -16.48 -1.37
C GLY A 157 8.24 -15.78 -0.47
N GLY A 158 7.50 -14.84 -1.05
CA GLY A 158 6.52 -14.04 -0.34
C GLY A 158 5.59 -14.86 0.57
N THR A 159 5.08 -14.20 1.60
CA THR A 159 4.11 -14.79 2.53
C THR A 159 2.93 -15.42 1.78
N LEU A 160 2.43 -16.57 2.26
CA LEU A 160 1.26 -17.23 1.66
C LEU A 160 0.04 -16.28 1.57
N PHE A 161 -0.06 -15.36 2.53
CA PHE A 161 -1.04 -14.28 2.57
C PHE A 161 -0.34 -12.94 2.80
N HIS A 162 -0.76 -11.89 2.08
CA HIS A 162 -0.25 -10.54 2.32
C HIS A 162 -0.81 -9.94 3.61
N PHE A 163 0.04 -9.69 4.61
CA PHE A 163 -0.36 -8.99 5.83
C PHE A 163 0.49 -7.74 6.05
N PRO A 164 -0.08 -6.61 6.50
CA PRO A 164 0.68 -5.39 6.74
C PRO A 164 1.82 -5.59 7.76
N GLU A 165 3.04 -5.16 7.42
CA GLU A 165 4.22 -5.27 8.29
C GLU A 165 4.03 -4.56 9.64
N ALA A 166 3.25 -3.47 9.63
CA ALA A 166 2.84 -2.72 10.80
C ALA A 166 1.35 -2.44 10.78
N VAL A 167 0.74 -2.44 11.97
CA VAL A 167 -0.68 -2.16 12.16
C VAL A 167 -0.88 -1.05 13.20
N ASP A 168 -1.91 -0.24 13.03
CA ASP A 168 -2.29 0.77 14.04
C ASP A 168 -2.93 0.09 15.25
N ASN A 169 -2.28 0.19 16.41
CA ASN A 169 -2.73 -0.46 17.63
C ASN A 169 -4.09 0.09 18.12
N ARG A 170 -4.46 1.34 17.76
CA ARG A 170 -5.79 1.90 18.09
C ARG A 170 -6.89 1.12 17.39
N ILE A 171 -6.70 0.80 16.11
CA ILE A 171 -7.62 -0.01 15.31
C ILE A 171 -7.71 -1.42 15.86
N VAL A 172 -6.57 -2.02 16.22
CA VAL A 172 -6.51 -3.36 16.82
C VAL A 172 -7.31 -3.42 18.14
N ARG A 173 -7.17 -2.42 19.01
CA ARG A 173 -7.90 -2.37 20.28
C ARG A 173 -9.41 -2.19 20.08
N LEU A 174 -9.83 -1.35 19.14
CA LEU A 174 -11.25 -1.20 18.79
C LEU A 174 -11.81 -2.50 18.20
N ASN A 175 -11.04 -3.19 17.37
CA ASN A 175 -11.42 -4.50 16.84
C ASN A 175 -11.63 -5.53 17.96
N GLY A 176 -10.74 -5.55 18.96
CA GLY A 176 -10.92 -6.37 20.16
C GLY A 176 -12.18 -6.00 20.94
N PHE A 177 -12.49 -4.71 21.05
CA PHE A 177 -13.71 -4.23 21.72
C PHE A 177 -14.97 -4.73 21.00
N TRP A 178 -15.04 -4.59 19.67
CA TRP A 178 -16.18 -5.07 18.89
C TRP A 178 -16.32 -6.59 18.96
N THR A 179 -15.22 -7.33 18.88
CA THR A 179 -15.23 -8.78 19.06
C THR A 179 -15.76 -9.14 20.44
N PHE A 180 -15.32 -8.48 21.51
CA PHE A 180 -15.83 -8.73 22.85
C PHE A 180 -17.34 -8.48 22.95
N VAL A 181 -17.84 -7.36 22.42
CA VAL A 181 -19.27 -7.03 22.41
C VAL A 181 -20.07 -8.10 21.67
N ILE A 182 -19.60 -8.54 20.49
CA ILE A 182 -20.26 -9.61 19.73
C ILE A 182 -20.26 -10.92 20.50
N CYS A 183 -19.11 -11.35 21.05
CA CYS A 183 -19.01 -12.57 21.84
C CYS A 183 -19.91 -12.51 23.09
N LEU A 184 -20.02 -11.36 23.75
CA LEU A 184 -20.92 -11.16 24.88
C LEU A 184 -22.39 -11.31 24.48
N LEU A 185 -22.80 -10.70 23.36
CA LEU A 185 -24.15 -10.84 22.84
C LEU A 185 -24.45 -12.29 22.42
N VAL A 186 -23.54 -12.95 21.72
CA VAL A 186 -23.65 -14.38 21.37
C VAL A 186 -23.74 -15.23 22.64
N ALA A 187 -22.99 -14.91 23.70
CA ALA A 187 -23.05 -15.62 24.96
C ALA A 187 -24.40 -15.45 25.69
N ILE A 188 -25.00 -14.26 25.63
CA ILE A 188 -26.34 -14.00 26.19
C ILE A 188 -27.42 -14.74 25.40
N TYR A 189 -27.34 -14.71 24.08
CA TYR A 189 -28.33 -15.29 23.15
C TYR A 189 -27.91 -16.65 22.60
N TYR A 190 -27.06 -17.40 23.29
CA TYR A 190 -26.40 -18.59 22.72
C TYR A 190 -27.35 -19.73 22.32
N LYS A 191 -28.61 -19.70 22.78
CA LYS A 191 -29.66 -20.65 22.42
C LYS A 191 -30.44 -20.24 21.17
N ASP A 192 -30.31 -18.99 20.73
CA ASP A 192 -30.97 -18.50 19.53
C ASP A 192 -30.22 -18.97 18.29
N THR A 193 -30.94 -19.39 17.26
CA THR A 193 -30.36 -19.74 15.95
C THR A 193 -29.58 -18.57 15.34
N GLY A 194 -29.96 -17.32 15.67
CA GLY A 194 -29.22 -16.14 15.25
C GLY A 194 -27.76 -16.12 15.73
N ALA A 195 -27.48 -16.68 16.91
CA ALA A 195 -26.13 -16.74 17.48
C ALA A 195 -25.16 -17.52 16.56
N HIS A 196 -25.66 -18.57 15.89
CA HIS A 196 -24.86 -19.38 14.98
C HIS A 196 -24.37 -18.55 13.79
N TRP A 197 -25.26 -17.76 13.18
CA TRP A 197 -24.93 -16.92 12.03
C TRP A 197 -24.04 -15.74 12.39
N VAL A 198 -24.25 -15.14 13.58
CA VAL A 198 -23.35 -14.10 14.11
C VAL A 198 -21.94 -14.65 14.29
N MET A 199 -21.81 -15.87 14.83
CA MET A 199 -20.52 -16.53 15.01
C MET A 199 -19.86 -16.89 13.66
N GLY A 200 -20.64 -17.32 12.67
CA GLY A 200 -20.17 -17.53 11.30
C GLY A 200 -19.68 -16.22 10.63
N GLY A 201 -20.39 -15.11 10.84
CA GLY A 201 -19.94 -13.79 10.39
C GLY A 201 -18.65 -13.34 11.07
N LEU A 202 -18.50 -13.62 12.37
CA LEU A 202 -17.26 -13.34 13.11
C LEU A 202 -16.10 -14.25 12.67
N MET A 203 -16.38 -15.49 12.27
CA MET A 203 -15.40 -16.37 11.63
C MET A 203 -14.88 -15.77 10.32
N VAL A 204 -15.77 -15.32 9.44
CA VAL A 204 -15.38 -14.64 8.20
C VAL A 204 -14.57 -13.37 8.49
N GLU A 205 -14.99 -12.57 9.47
CA GLU A 205 -14.25 -11.37 9.90
C GLU A 205 -12.81 -11.71 10.29
N TYR A 206 -12.59 -12.77 11.06
CA TYR A 206 -11.24 -13.20 11.44
C TYR A 206 -10.43 -13.78 10.28
N VAL A 207 -11.07 -14.49 9.35
CA VAL A 207 -10.42 -14.98 8.12
C VAL A 207 -9.95 -13.78 7.27
N ALA A 208 -10.80 -12.78 7.11
CA ALA A 208 -10.46 -11.55 6.41
C ALA A 208 -9.28 -10.81 7.09
N ARG A 209 -9.30 -10.68 8.43
CA ARG A 209 -8.18 -10.10 9.19
C ARG A 209 -6.88 -10.89 9.03
N PHE A 210 -6.96 -12.22 9.03
CA PHE A 210 -5.79 -13.08 8.86
C PHE A 210 -5.16 -12.93 7.47
N ILE A 211 -5.99 -12.77 6.43
CA ILE A 211 -5.56 -12.68 5.03
C ILE A 211 -5.00 -11.31 4.68
N GLY A 212 -5.59 -10.21 5.17
CA GLY A 212 -5.24 -8.85 4.72
C GLY A 212 -5.22 -7.76 5.80
N GLY A 213 -5.19 -8.17 7.08
CA GLY A 213 -5.24 -7.25 8.21
C GLY A 213 -6.59 -6.52 8.34
N SER A 214 -6.59 -5.39 9.06
CA SER A 214 -7.82 -4.61 9.30
C SER A 214 -8.39 -3.96 8.04
N ASN A 215 -7.60 -3.87 6.96
CA ASN A 215 -8.04 -3.32 5.69
C ASN A 215 -8.86 -4.33 4.85
N ALA A 216 -8.86 -5.62 5.20
CA ALA A 216 -9.67 -6.62 4.52
C ALA A 216 -10.98 -6.94 5.26
N SER A 217 -11.16 -6.41 6.48
CA SER A 217 -12.25 -6.78 7.38
C SER A 217 -13.24 -5.63 7.61
N ALA A 218 -14.52 -5.96 7.81
CA ALA A 218 -15.57 -4.96 7.92
C ALA A 218 -15.50 -4.21 9.26
N LEU A 219 -15.27 -4.91 10.37
CA LEU A 219 -15.06 -4.24 11.66
C LEU A 219 -13.73 -3.49 11.68
N GLY A 220 -12.71 -3.96 10.96
CA GLY A 220 -11.44 -3.23 10.80
C GLY A 220 -11.63 -1.91 10.05
N ALA A 221 -12.41 -1.92 8.97
CA ALA A 221 -12.81 -0.71 8.25
C ALA A 221 -13.65 0.23 9.13
N PHE A 222 -14.57 -0.31 9.95
CA PHE A 222 -15.34 0.48 10.91
C PHE A 222 -14.46 1.13 12.00
N SER A 223 -13.51 0.38 12.55
CA SER A 223 -12.51 0.91 13.49
C SER A 223 -11.60 1.96 12.83
N SER A 224 -11.28 1.81 11.55
CA SER A 224 -10.54 2.82 10.76
C SER A 224 -11.34 4.12 10.61
N LEU A 225 -12.67 4.04 10.42
CA LEU A 225 -13.55 5.21 10.40
C LEU A 225 -13.58 5.93 11.74
N ILE A 226 -13.69 5.20 12.86
CA ILE A 226 -13.66 5.81 14.19
C ILE A 226 -12.33 6.49 14.47
N THR A 227 -11.21 5.84 14.14
CA THR A 227 -9.87 6.43 14.31
C THR A 227 -9.62 7.60 13.36
N ALA A 228 -10.26 7.64 12.19
CA ALA A 228 -10.19 8.80 11.29
C ALA A 228 -10.68 10.09 11.95
N PHE A 229 -11.74 10.03 12.76
CA PHE A 229 -12.19 11.20 13.53
C PHE A 229 -11.15 11.63 14.57
N ALA A 230 -10.51 10.68 15.25
CA ALA A 230 -9.41 10.98 16.18
C ALA A 230 -8.19 11.59 15.47
N ASP A 231 -7.88 11.12 14.26
CA ASP A 231 -6.81 11.67 13.42
C ASP A 231 -7.11 13.13 13.04
N VAL A 232 -8.35 13.46 12.67
CA VAL A 232 -8.76 14.84 12.37
C VAL A 232 -8.62 15.75 13.59
N LEU A 233 -9.02 15.28 14.77
CA LEU A 233 -8.83 16.05 16.02
C LEU A 233 -7.36 16.32 16.32
N PHE A 234 -6.46 15.39 15.96
CA PHE A 234 -5.02 15.60 16.03
C PHE A 234 -4.52 16.63 15.01
N ILE A 235 -4.95 16.51 13.75
CA ILE A 235 -4.58 17.42 12.66
C ILE A 235 -5.02 18.86 12.98
N LEU A 236 -6.19 19.04 13.60
CA LEU A 236 -6.70 20.34 14.03
C LEU A 236 -6.07 20.86 15.34
N GLY A 237 -5.12 20.12 15.94
CA GLY A 237 -4.47 20.50 17.20
C GLY A 237 -5.37 20.45 18.43
N VAL A 238 -6.55 19.81 18.35
CA VAL A 238 -7.53 19.74 19.44
C VAL A 238 -7.16 18.68 20.48
N ALA A 239 -6.55 17.56 20.04
CA ALA A 239 -6.14 16.48 20.95
C ALA A 239 -4.93 15.70 20.43
N ASN A 240 -4.04 15.26 21.33
CA ASN A 240 -2.83 14.52 20.95
C ASN A 240 -3.07 13.01 20.78
N PHE A 241 -3.81 12.61 19.74
CA PHE A 241 -4.12 11.20 19.44
C PHE A 241 -3.23 10.57 18.35
N LYS A 242 -1.90 10.76 18.41
CA LYS A 242 -0.98 10.17 17.45
C LYS A 242 -1.10 8.62 17.42
N PRO A 243 -1.10 7.96 16.24
CA PRO A 243 -1.12 6.51 16.15
C PRO A 243 0.09 5.86 16.81
N LYS A 244 -0.12 4.65 17.32
CA LYS A 244 0.95 3.79 17.81
C LYS A 244 1.00 2.53 16.95
N PHE A 245 2.11 2.32 16.27
CA PHE A 245 2.28 1.15 15.40
C PHE A 245 2.77 -0.06 16.18
N ALA A 246 2.20 -1.22 15.87
CA ALA A 246 2.59 -2.53 16.41
C ALA A 246 3.00 -3.47 15.28
N ALA A 247 3.82 -4.47 15.61
CA ALA A 247 4.32 -5.45 14.66
C ALA A 247 3.19 -6.28 14.05
N GLY A 248 3.20 -6.43 12.73
CA GLY A 248 2.20 -7.17 11.97
C GLY A 248 2.18 -8.68 12.21
N PRO A 249 3.32 -9.41 12.08
CA PRO A 249 3.31 -10.88 12.14
C PRO A 249 2.70 -11.49 13.41
N PRO A 250 2.97 -10.98 14.64
CA PRO A 250 2.32 -11.47 15.86
C PRO A 250 0.81 -11.20 15.87
N LYS A 251 0.38 -10.10 15.25
CA LYS A 251 -1.04 -9.75 15.12
C LYS A 251 -1.74 -10.62 14.07
N GLN A 252 -1.04 -11.02 13.01
CA GLN A 252 -1.54 -12.02 12.06
C GLN A 252 -1.74 -13.38 12.75
N PHE A 253 -0.79 -13.81 13.58
CA PHE A 253 -0.94 -15.02 14.39
C PHE A 253 -2.12 -14.91 15.37
N ALA A 254 -2.30 -13.78 16.03
CA ALA A 254 -3.47 -13.54 16.87
C ALA A 254 -4.78 -13.64 16.08
N ALA A 255 -4.82 -13.13 14.85
CA ALA A 255 -5.97 -13.29 13.97
C ALA A 255 -6.21 -14.77 13.60
N LEU A 256 -5.15 -15.56 13.37
CA LEU A 256 -5.26 -17.01 13.15
C LEU A 256 -5.85 -17.74 14.36
N CYS A 257 -5.42 -17.40 15.58
CA CYS A 257 -6.07 -17.92 16.79
C CYS A 257 -7.56 -17.55 16.80
N GLY A 258 -7.89 -16.30 16.46
CA GLY A 258 -9.28 -15.88 16.30
C GLY A 258 -10.06 -16.70 15.27
N VAL A 259 -9.47 -17.03 14.12
CA VAL A 259 -10.05 -17.94 13.11
C VAL A 259 -10.34 -19.30 13.73
N MET A 260 -9.38 -19.89 14.45
CA MET A 260 -9.55 -21.22 15.06
C MET A 260 -10.72 -21.24 16.07
N PHE A 261 -10.71 -20.30 17.03
CA PHE A 261 -11.76 -20.24 18.06
C PHE A 261 -13.13 -19.93 17.46
N SER A 262 -13.19 -19.01 16.49
CA SER A 262 -14.45 -18.65 15.85
C SER A 262 -15.01 -19.76 14.96
N THR A 263 -14.15 -20.47 14.24
CA THR A 263 -14.53 -21.63 13.42
C THR A 263 -15.04 -22.78 14.30
N LEU A 264 -14.34 -23.09 15.40
CA LEU A 264 -14.80 -24.12 16.34
C LEU A 264 -16.13 -23.75 16.98
N ALA A 265 -16.28 -22.50 17.44
CA ALA A 265 -17.55 -22.01 17.97
C ALA A 265 -18.67 -22.15 16.94
N PHE A 266 -18.46 -21.67 15.71
CA PHE A 266 -19.43 -21.78 14.62
C PHE A 266 -19.78 -23.24 14.29
N PHE A 267 -18.78 -24.12 14.19
CA PHE A 267 -18.98 -25.55 13.94
C PHE A 267 -19.85 -26.21 15.03
N PHE A 268 -19.55 -26.00 16.31
CA PHE A 268 -20.34 -26.60 17.40
C PHE A 268 -21.75 -26.02 17.48
N TYR A 269 -21.93 -24.75 17.16
CA TYR A 269 -23.24 -24.13 17.00
C TYR A 269 -24.03 -24.73 15.82
N LEU A 270 -23.39 -25.01 14.69
CA LEU A 270 -24.05 -25.71 13.57
C LEU A 270 -24.44 -27.15 13.91
N MET A 271 -23.57 -27.87 14.62
CA MET A 271 -23.81 -29.26 15.02
C MET A 271 -24.84 -29.41 16.13
N HIS A 272 -25.27 -28.31 16.76
CA HIS A 272 -26.33 -28.29 17.77
C HIS A 272 -27.61 -29.00 17.32
N VAL A 273 -27.94 -28.92 16.03
CA VAL A 273 -29.11 -29.58 15.44
C VAL A 273 -29.11 -31.10 15.71
N HIS A 274 -27.94 -31.70 15.91
CA HIS A 274 -27.78 -33.11 16.23
C HIS A 274 -27.69 -33.39 17.75
N GLU A 275 -27.14 -32.48 18.55
CA GLU A 275 -27.03 -32.66 20.00
C GLU A 275 -27.04 -31.31 20.77
N GLU A 276 -28.01 -31.14 21.68
CA GLU A 276 -28.22 -29.87 22.41
C GLU A 276 -27.05 -29.46 23.31
N LYS A 277 -26.29 -30.44 23.81
CA LYS A 277 -25.15 -30.19 24.69
C LYS A 277 -23.98 -29.50 23.97
N LEU A 278 -23.90 -29.60 22.64
CA LEU A 278 -22.83 -28.97 21.85
C LEU A 278 -22.89 -27.44 21.86
N ASN A 279 -24.06 -26.84 22.15
CA ASN A 279 -24.17 -25.39 22.37
C ASN A 279 -23.30 -24.89 23.51
N ILE A 280 -23.12 -25.69 24.56
CA ILE A 280 -22.27 -25.34 25.71
C ILE A 280 -20.80 -25.32 25.29
N VAL A 281 -20.40 -26.21 24.38
CA VAL A 281 -19.05 -26.24 23.81
C VAL A 281 -18.84 -25.05 22.88
N GLY A 282 -19.80 -24.71 22.01
CA GLY A 282 -19.74 -23.49 21.20
C GLY A 282 -19.65 -22.22 22.06
N LEU A 283 -20.41 -22.17 23.16
CA LEU A 283 -20.38 -21.08 24.13
C LEU A 283 -19.03 -20.97 24.82
N SER A 284 -18.38 -22.07 25.20
CA SER A 284 -17.06 -22.01 25.87
C SER A 284 -15.99 -21.41 24.97
N PHE A 285 -15.95 -21.79 23.68
CA PHE A 285 -15.06 -21.17 22.69
C PHE A 285 -15.39 -19.68 22.47
N THR A 286 -16.67 -19.33 22.43
CA THR A 286 -17.12 -17.93 22.31
C THR A 286 -16.66 -17.09 23.50
N CYS A 287 -16.82 -17.59 24.73
CA CYS A 287 -16.39 -16.92 25.95
C CYS A 287 -14.86 -16.78 26.01
N ALA A 288 -14.12 -17.81 25.60
CA ALA A 288 -12.65 -17.75 25.53
C ALA A 288 -12.17 -16.69 24.54
N LEU A 289 -12.77 -16.62 23.35
CA LEU A 289 -12.48 -15.59 22.35
C LEU A 289 -12.83 -14.19 22.87
N GLY A 290 -14.00 -14.04 23.50
CA GLY A 290 -14.44 -12.79 24.11
C GLY A 290 -13.50 -12.30 25.22
N ALA A 291 -13.03 -13.19 26.09
CA ALA A 291 -12.08 -12.85 27.15
C ALA A 291 -10.73 -12.38 26.59
N ALA A 292 -10.19 -13.07 25.58
CA ALA A 292 -8.95 -12.65 24.93
C ALA A 292 -9.11 -11.28 24.25
N ALA A 293 -10.25 -11.03 23.59
CA ALA A 293 -10.56 -9.76 22.95
C ALA A 293 -10.77 -8.60 23.96
N LEU A 294 -11.33 -8.90 25.14
CA LEU A 294 -11.46 -7.94 26.23
C LEU A 294 -10.09 -7.52 26.77
N MET A 295 -9.16 -8.45 26.95
CA MET A 295 -7.80 -8.13 27.41
C MET A 295 -7.07 -7.22 26.41
N GLU A 296 -7.22 -7.48 25.11
CA GLU A 296 -6.60 -6.66 24.06
C GLU A 296 -7.19 -5.25 24.04
N SER A 297 -8.51 -5.12 24.16
CA SER A 297 -9.18 -3.82 24.13
C SER A 297 -8.98 -2.99 25.40
N ALA A 298 -9.20 -3.58 26.58
CA ALA A 298 -9.25 -2.87 27.85
C ALA A 298 -7.86 -2.50 28.40
N ILE A 299 -6.89 -3.42 28.36
CA ILE A 299 -5.57 -3.26 29.01
C ILE A 299 -4.38 -3.39 28.06
N ASP A 300 -4.62 -3.42 26.73
CA ASP A 300 -3.57 -3.49 25.70
C ASP A 300 -2.72 -4.78 25.77
N PHE A 301 -3.34 -5.88 26.20
CA PHE A 301 -2.71 -7.21 26.28
C PHE A 301 -3.31 -8.17 25.25
N CYS A 302 -2.53 -8.53 24.23
CA CYS A 302 -2.95 -9.49 23.22
C CYS A 302 -2.39 -10.90 23.52
N LEU A 303 -3.27 -11.84 23.86
CA LEU A 303 -2.89 -13.23 24.17
C LEU A 303 -2.14 -13.91 23.00
N GLY A 304 -2.56 -13.67 21.76
CA GLY A 304 -1.91 -14.23 20.57
C GLY A 304 -0.48 -13.69 20.38
N CYS A 305 -0.25 -12.40 20.63
CA CYS A 305 1.10 -11.83 20.60
C CYS A 305 2.00 -12.44 21.67
N TRP A 306 1.45 -12.69 22.86
CA TRP A 306 2.17 -13.35 23.95
C TRP A 306 2.55 -14.79 23.60
N MET A 307 1.60 -15.57 23.07
CA MET A 307 1.84 -16.93 22.58
C MET A 307 2.89 -16.95 21.45
N PHE A 308 2.84 -15.99 20.54
CA PHE A 308 3.86 -15.84 19.49
C PHE A 308 5.25 -15.57 20.07
N GLY A 309 5.34 -14.76 21.13
CA GLY A 309 6.58 -14.57 21.89
C GLY A 309 7.10 -15.87 22.51
N LEU A 310 6.21 -16.75 22.99
CA LEU A 310 6.59 -18.09 23.46
C LEU A 310 7.12 -18.96 22.33
N MET A 311 6.52 -18.91 21.14
CA MET A 311 6.99 -19.67 19.98
C MET A 311 8.42 -19.28 19.60
N ILE A 312 8.76 -17.99 19.67
CA ILE A 312 10.14 -17.53 19.49
C ILE A 312 11.03 -18.02 20.63
N LYS A 313 10.54 -17.92 21.87
CA LYS A 313 11.27 -18.42 23.05
C LYS A 313 11.65 -19.89 22.95
N PHE A 314 10.77 -20.72 22.39
CA PHE A 314 11.01 -22.15 22.19
C PHE A 314 11.66 -22.48 20.84
N GLY A 315 12.05 -21.48 20.03
CA GLY A 315 12.71 -21.69 18.74
C GLY A 315 11.80 -22.23 17.63
N LEU A 316 10.47 -22.19 17.80
CA LEU A 316 9.49 -22.57 16.77
C LEU A 316 9.37 -21.53 15.66
N VAL A 317 9.70 -20.27 15.97
CA VAL A 317 9.67 -19.13 15.03
C VAL A 317 10.98 -18.36 15.18
N LYS A 318 11.60 -17.98 14.05
CA LYS A 318 12.80 -17.14 14.06
C LYS A 318 12.47 -15.73 14.55
N ASP A 319 13.39 -15.13 15.31
CA ASP A 319 13.26 -13.75 15.79
C ASP A 319 13.37 -12.71 14.66
N SER A 320 14.01 -13.07 13.53
CA SER A 320 14.13 -12.26 12.30
C SER A 320 12.80 -11.72 11.78
N VAL A 321 11.68 -12.38 12.12
CA VAL A 321 10.32 -11.93 11.76
C VAL A 321 10.02 -10.51 12.27
N TYR A 322 10.62 -10.08 13.38
CA TYR A 322 10.45 -8.71 13.90
C TYR A 322 11.39 -7.69 13.26
N GLN A 323 12.49 -8.12 12.64
CA GLN A 323 13.53 -7.22 12.14
C GLN A 323 12.99 -6.21 11.14
N THR A 324 12.11 -6.65 10.24
CA THR A 324 11.46 -5.80 9.24
C THR A 324 10.64 -4.68 9.89
N PHE A 325 9.83 -5.00 10.91
CA PHE A 325 9.05 -4.00 11.65
C PHE A 325 9.95 -3.04 12.41
N ILE A 326 10.97 -3.54 13.11
CA ILE A 326 11.89 -2.72 13.92
C ILE A 326 12.61 -1.71 13.02
N ASN A 327 13.09 -2.14 11.86
CA ASN A 327 13.84 -1.28 10.93
C ASN A 327 12.95 -0.28 10.18
N SER A 328 11.70 -0.63 9.89
CA SER A 328 10.78 0.23 9.14
C SER A 328 9.94 1.15 10.01
N LYS A 329 9.93 0.99 11.34
CA LYS A 329 9.04 1.74 12.24
C LYS A 329 9.16 3.26 12.09
N VAL A 330 10.40 3.79 12.07
CA VAL A 330 10.65 5.23 11.93
C VAL A 330 10.11 5.75 10.59
N GLU A 331 10.33 4.99 9.52
CA GLU A 331 9.81 5.28 8.18
C GLU A 331 8.27 5.29 8.15
N ILE A 332 7.62 4.34 8.82
CA ILE A 332 6.16 4.24 8.88
C ILE A 332 5.55 5.44 9.61
N GLU A 333 6.17 5.84 10.72
CA GLU A 333 5.77 7.04 11.49
C GLU A 333 5.93 8.30 10.63
N TYR A 334 7.09 8.48 9.99
CA TYR A 334 7.34 9.58 9.05
C TYR A 334 6.33 9.60 7.90
N THR A 335 6.09 8.44 7.27
CA THR A 335 5.13 8.31 6.15
C THR A 335 3.71 8.65 6.59
N TRP A 336 3.32 8.34 7.83
CA TRP A 336 2.03 8.73 8.35
C TRP A 336 1.94 10.25 8.57
N GLU A 337 2.96 10.85 9.17
CA GLU A 337 3.02 12.30 9.40
C GLU A 337 2.98 13.08 8.08
N ASP A 338 3.80 12.70 7.11
CA ASP A 338 3.86 13.35 5.80
C ASP A 338 2.52 13.31 5.08
N GLN A 339 1.81 12.18 5.08
CA GLN A 339 0.51 12.05 4.40
C GLN A 339 -0.62 12.87 5.03
N HIS A 340 -0.51 13.16 6.33
CA HIS A 340 -1.48 13.97 7.07
C HIS A 340 -1.05 15.43 7.21
N LYS A 341 0.17 15.75 6.76
CA LYS A 341 0.66 17.13 6.71
C LYS A 341 -0.21 17.94 5.75
N ARG A 342 -0.59 19.13 6.19
CA ARG A 342 -1.24 20.16 5.38
C ARG A 342 -0.37 21.40 5.53
N LEU A 343 0.25 21.81 4.44
CA LEU A 343 1.03 23.03 4.34
C LEU A 343 0.08 24.16 3.87
N ASP A 344 0.45 25.44 4.07
CA ASP A 344 -0.31 26.62 3.62
C ASP A 344 0.57 27.42 2.65
N GLU A 345 0.87 26.82 1.48
CA GLU A 345 1.78 27.39 0.47
C GLU A 345 1.09 28.43 -0.44
N GLY A 346 -0.21 28.67 -0.24
CA GLY A 346 -1.00 29.65 -1.00
C GLY A 346 -1.40 29.20 -2.40
N ASP A 347 -2.07 30.10 -3.15
CA ASP A 347 -2.61 29.76 -4.48
C ASP A 347 -1.51 29.57 -5.54
N PRO A 348 -1.64 28.56 -6.44
CA PRO A 348 -0.70 28.32 -7.53
C PRO A 348 -0.49 29.54 -8.43
N LYS A 349 0.73 30.07 -8.48
CA LYS A 349 1.06 31.24 -9.30
C LYS A 349 1.34 30.82 -10.74
N LEU A 350 0.70 31.49 -11.70
CA LEU A 350 1.00 31.28 -13.12
C LEU A 350 2.26 32.04 -13.48
N LEU A 351 3.31 31.31 -13.86
CA LEU A 351 4.56 31.86 -14.36
C LEU A 351 4.59 31.74 -15.89
N VAL A 352 5.06 32.79 -16.55
CA VAL A 352 5.15 32.89 -18.01
C VAL A 352 6.53 33.40 -18.38
N LYS A 353 7.35 32.54 -18.98
CA LYS A 353 8.62 32.94 -19.60
C LYS A 353 8.38 33.11 -21.10
N ARG A 354 8.58 34.35 -21.58
CA ARG A 354 8.40 34.71 -23.00
C ARG A 354 9.75 34.63 -23.70
N PHE A 355 9.76 34.04 -24.88
CA PHE A 355 10.94 33.95 -25.74
C PHE A 355 10.71 34.87 -26.94
N SER A 356 11.62 35.83 -27.15
CA SER A 356 11.48 36.88 -28.16
C SER A 356 12.18 36.57 -29.47
N GLU A 357 13.04 35.56 -29.48
CA GLU A 357 13.84 35.15 -30.64
C GLU A 357 13.09 34.12 -31.49
N ILE A 358 13.36 34.15 -32.81
CA ILE A 358 12.68 33.34 -33.83
C ILE A 358 12.98 31.86 -33.58
N HIS A 359 12.14 31.21 -32.78
CA HIS A 359 12.11 29.77 -32.59
C HIS A 359 10.99 29.17 -33.48
N PRO A 360 11.16 27.96 -34.05
CA PRO A 360 10.10 27.31 -34.82
C PRO A 360 8.78 27.09 -34.04
N LEU A 361 8.82 27.18 -32.70
CA LEU A 361 7.66 27.15 -31.81
C LEU A 361 7.46 28.54 -31.17
N VAL A 362 6.52 29.33 -31.69
CA VAL A 362 6.10 30.62 -31.10
C VAL A 362 5.17 30.36 -29.90
N VAL A 363 5.63 29.61 -28.90
CA VAL A 363 4.81 29.22 -27.73
C VAL A 363 5.51 29.64 -26.45
N ASP A 364 4.87 30.51 -25.67
CA ASP A 364 5.37 30.88 -24.34
C ASP A 364 5.47 29.67 -23.40
N TYR A 365 6.54 29.60 -22.62
CA TYR A 365 6.62 28.63 -21.53
C TYR A 365 5.73 29.08 -20.37
N LYS A 366 4.56 28.46 -20.28
CA LYS A 366 3.53 28.75 -19.26
C LYS A 366 3.37 27.57 -18.30
N TYR A 367 3.63 27.77 -17.02
CA TYR A 367 3.41 26.75 -15.99
C TYR A 367 2.86 27.38 -14.71
N LYS A 368 2.40 26.53 -13.79
CA LYS A 368 1.96 26.95 -12.46
C LYS A 368 2.88 26.31 -11.45
N THR A 369 3.47 27.10 -10.56
CA THR A 369 4.03 26.56 -9.32
C THR A 369 2.84 25.99 -8.55
N LYS A 370 2.85 24.69 -8.34
CA LYS A 370 1.79 24.00 -7.61
C LYS A 370 2.45 23.42 -6.38
N THR A 371 1.67 23.37 -5.30
CA THR A 371 1.93 22.50 -4.16
C THR A 371 2.45 21.17 -4.66
N ASP A 372 3.55 20.71 -4.06
CA ASP A 372 4.15 19.45 -4.42
C ASP A 372 3.07 18.34 -4.47
N ASP A 373 3.08 17.51 -5.53
CA ASP A 373 2.20 16.34 -5.67
C ASP A 373 2.22 15.41 -4.43
N MET A 374 3.27 15.48 -3.61
CA MET A 374 3.50 14.76 -2.36
C MET A 374 2.97 15.49 -1.14
N THR A 375 2.98 16.84 -1.11
CA THR A 375 2.44 17.66 -0.02
C THR A 375 0.99 18.04 -0.31
N LYS A 376 0.07 17.15 0.06
CA LYS A 376 -1.36 17.28 -0.28
C LYS A 376 -2.06 18.42 0.47
N GLU A 377 -2.00 19.64 -0.06
CA GLU A 377 -2.79 20.79 0.43
C GLU A 377 -4.15 20.94 -0.28
N ASP A 378 -4.23 20.64 -1.58
CA ASP A 378 -5.38 20.99 -2.44
C ASP A 378 -6.57 20.03 -2.25
N PHE A 379 -7.24 20.10 -1.09
CA PHE A 379 -8.55 19.47 -0.86
C PHE A 379 -9.67 20.38 -1.39
N HIS A 380 -10.44 19.90 -2.36
CA HIS A 380 -11.58 20.65 -2.88
C HIS A 380 -12.63 19.70 -3.51
N PRO A 381 -13.84 19.59 -2.91
CA PRO A 381 -14.86 18.60 -3.34
C PRO A 381 -15.26 18.69 -4.81
N VAL A 382 -15.59 19.88 -5.31
CA VAL A 382 -15.98 20.07 -6.72
C VAL A 382 -14.79 19.90 -7.67
N LYS A 383 -13.69 20.59 -7.40
CA LYS A 383 -12.50 20.67 -8.25
C LYS A 383 -11.84 19.29 -8.48
N HIS A 384 -11.92 18.40 -7.49
CA HIS A 384 -11.30 17.07 -7.52
C HIS A 384 -12.31 15.90 -7.43
N ALA A 385 -13.59 16.15 -7.65
CA ALA A 385 -14.53 15.07 -7.96
C ALA A 385 -14.14 14.43 -9.30
N LYS A 386 -13.85 13.12 -9.35
CA LYS A 386 -13.33 12.42 -10.54
C LYS A 386 -14.37 11.49 -11.15
N LEU A 387 -14.28 11.21 -12.45
CA LEU A 387 -15.08 10.21 -13.16
C LEU A 387 -14.85 8.81 -12.60
N THR A 388 -13.63 8.50 -12.15
CA THR A 388 -13.34 7.24 -11.45
C THR A 388 -14.13 7.06 -10.16
N HIS A 389 -14.61 8.15 -9.51
CA HIS A 389 -15.49 8.01 -8.35
C HIS A 389 -16.86 7.41 -8.71
N PHE A 390 -17.27 7.42 -9.98
CA PHE A 390 -18.51 6.73 -10.41
C PHE A 390 -18.36 5.20 -10.40
N VAL A 391 -17.14 4.66 -10.35
CA VAL A 391 -16.92 3.21 -10.16
C VAL A 391 -17.48 2.75 -8.81
N MET A 392 -17.35 3.57 -7.76
CA MET A 392 -17.99 3.32 -6.46
C MET A 392 -19.51 3.22 -6.59
N HIS A 393 -20.13 4.18 -7.29
CA HIS A 393 -21.58 4.22 -7.46
C HIS A 393 -22.10 3.02 -8.25
N LEU A 394 -21.37 2.63 -9.29
CA LEU A 394 -21.64 1.41 -10.04
C LEU A 394 -21.63 0.17 -9.13
N GLY A 395 -20.69 0.11 -8.18
CA GLY A 395 -20.61 -0.94 -7.17
C GLY A 395 -21.79 -0.95 -6.18
N ILE A 396 -22.11 0.20 -5.58
CA ILE A 396 -23.20 0.32 -4.59
C ILE A 396 -24.55 -0.03 -5.22
N VAL A 397 -24.86 0.54 -6.40
CA VAL A 397 -26.10 0.23 -7.11
C VAL A 397 -26.10 -1.23 -7.58
N GLY A 398 -24.95 -1.76 -8.03
CA GLY A 398 -24.80 -3.17 -8.39
C GLY A 398 -25.20 -4.11 -7.25
N VAL A 399 -24.77 -3.84 -6.02
CA VAL A 399 -25.17 -4.64 -4.85
C VAL A 399 -26.67 -4.55 -4.60
N ALA A 400 -27.29 -3.38 -4.74
CA ALA A 400 -28.76 -3.29 -4.69
C ALA A 400 -29.41 -4.19 -5.76
N CYS A 401 -28.88 -4.20 -6.99
CA CYS A 401 -29.39 -5.07 -8.06
C CYS A 401 -29.20 -6.57 -7.73
N ALA A 402 -28.09 -6.95 -7.10
CA ALA A 402 -27.84 -8.32 -6.63
C ALA A 402 -28.84 -8.76 -5.55
N TRP A 403 -29.11 -7.89 -4.57
CA TRP A 403 -30.13 -8.15 -3.56
C TRP A 403 -31.54 -8.20 -4.13
N LYS A 404 -31.84 -7.39 -5.17
CA LYS A 404 -33.10 -7.49 -5.90
C LYS A 404 -33.24 -8.82 -6.62
N ALA A 405 -32.19 -9.29 -7.30
CA ALA A 405 -32.21 -10.60 -7.95
C ALA A 405 -32.41 -11.75 -6.95
N ALA A 406 -32.01 -11.57 -5.69
CA ALA A 406 -32.18 -12.53 -4.60
C ALA A 406 -33.55 -12.46 -3.89
N ASP A 407 -34.42 -11.51 -4.23
CA ASP A 407 -35.76 -11.36 -3.64
C ASP A 407 -36.66 -12.56 -4.06
N PRO A 408 -37.40 -13.20 -3.14
CA PRO A 408 -38.32 -14.30 -3.43
C PRO A 408 -39.47 -13.90 -4.36
N THR A 409 -39.85 -12.62 -4.44
CA THR A 409 -40.85 -12.16 -5.40
C THR A 409 -40.38 -12.29 -6.85
N HIS A 410 -39.07 -12.38 -7.07
CA HIS A 410 -38.41 -12.68 -8.34
C HIS A 410 -37.85 -14.11 -8.38
N GLY A 411 -38.35 -15.01 -7.51
CA GLY A 411 -37.95 -16.41 -7.41
C GLY A 411 -36.65 -16.68 -6.63
N GLY A 412 -36.00 -15.65 -6.09
CA GLY A 412 -34.68 -15.72 -5.47
C GLY A 412 -34.58 -16.39 -4.09
N MET A 413 -33.47 -16.12 -3.40
CA MET A 413 -33.01 -16.76 -2.16
C MET A 413 -33.76 -16.30 -0.88
N SER A 414 -35.05 -15.97 -0.97
CA SER A 414 -35.85 -15.48 0.18
C SER A 414 -35.29 -14.21 0.87
N ALA A 415 -34.52 -13.39 0.16
CA ALA A 415 -33.99 -12.13 0.69
C ALA A 415 -35.09 -11.06 0.88
N PRO A 416 -35.14 -10.32 2.01
CA PRO A 416 -36.17 -9.30 2.22
C PRO A 416 -36.04 -8.13 1.23
N ALA A 417 -37.16 -7.76 0.59
CA ALA A 417 -37.20 -6.64 -0.36
C ALA A 417 -36.74 -5.29 0.23
N ALA A 418 -36.92 -5.11 1.54
CA ALA A 418 -36.46 -3.92 2.25
C ALA A 418 -34.94 -3.66 2.12
N VAL A 419 -34.13 -4.71 1.94
CA VAL A 419 -32.67 -4.61 1.86
C VAL A 419 -32.24 -3.89 0.57
N TYR A 420 -32.65 -4.40 -0.60
CA TYR A 420 -32.27 -3.75 -1.86
C TYR A 420 -32.89 -2.36 -2.01
N TYR A 421 -34.11 -2.17 -1.49
CA TYR A 421 -34.75 -0.86 -1.53
C TYR A 421 -33.95 0.17 -0.72
N THR A 422 -33.54 -0.20 0.51
CA THR A 422 -32.75 0.67 1.37
C THR A 422 -31.40 1.00 0.72
N ILE A 423 -30.68 -0.01 0.22
CA ILE A 423 -29.39 0.20 -0.47
C ILE A 423 -29.61 1.07 -1.72
N GLY A 424 -30.67 0.81 -2.50
CA GLY A 424 -31.01 1.55 -3.71
C GLY A 424 -31.27 3.04 -3.46
N VAL A 425 -32.04 3.37 -2.41
CA VAL A 425 -32.30 4.77 -2.02
C VAL A 425 -31.02 5.47 -1.60
N TRP A 426 -30.20 4.84 -0.74
CA TRP A 426 -28.91 5.41 -0.35
C TRP A 426 -27.97 5.59 -1.54
N ALA A 427 -27.95 4.62 -2.45
CA ALA A 427 -27.16 4.69 -3.67
C ALA A 427 -27.60 5.84 -4.57
N ALA A 428 -28.92 6.08 -4.69
CA ALA A 428 -29.48 7.19 -5.47
C ALA A 428 -29.11 8.56 -4.88
N ILE A 429 -29.22 8.72 -3.55
CA ILE A 429 -28.81 9.94 -2.85
C ILE A 429 -27.32 10.21 -3.09
N TRP A 430 -26.48 9.18 -2.88
CA TRP A 430 -25.03 9.28 -3.02
C TRP A 430 -24.63 9.63 -4.46
N TYR A 431 -25.24 8.94 -5.44
CA TYR A 431 -25.06 9.21 -6.86
C TYR A 431 -25.45 10.64 -7.23
N PHE A 432 -26.59 11.12 -6.76
CA PHE A 432 -27.06 12.46 -7.04
C PHE A 432 -26.06 13.52 -6.53
N ILE A 433 -25.51 13.35 -5.33
CA ILE A 433 -24.49 14.26 -4.79
C ILE A 433 -23.27 14.33 -5.73
N TRP A 434 -22.75 13.20 -6.21
CA TRP A 434 -21.60 13.18 -7.11
C TRP A 434 -21.91 13.73 -8.50
N VAL A 435 -23.12 13.49 -9.03
CA VAL A 435 -23.58 14.12 -10.27
C VAL A 435 -23.59 15.63 -10.10
N VAL A 436 -24.17 16.16 -9.03
CA VAL A 436 -24.19 17.60 -8.75
C VAL A 436 -22.78 18.17 -8.64
N LEU A 437 -21.89 17.51 -7.89
CA LEU A 437 -20.48 17.91 -7.79
C LEU A 437 -19.78 17.93 -9.15
N TYR A 438 -20.02 16.91 -9.99
CA TYR A 438 -19.40 16.82 -11.30
C TYR A 438 -19.98 17.83 -12.30
N VAL A 439 -21.29 18.10 -12.23
CA VAL A 439 -21.94 19.16 -13.01
C VAL A 439 -21.37 20.52 -12.63
N PHE A 440 -21.22 20.83 -11.33
CA PHE A 440 -20.51 22.03 -10.90
C PHE A 440 -19.06 22.06 -11.39
N LYS A 441 -18.36 20.91 -11.43
CA LYS A 441 -17.01 20.83 -11.97
C LYS A 441 -16.95 21.16 -13.47
N ILE A 442 -17.94 20.74 -14.26
CA ILE A 442 -18.04 21.08 -15.68
C ILE A 442 -18.14 22.59 -15.87
N PHE A 443 -18.98 23.28 -15.08
CA PHE A 443 -19.17 24.72 -15.21
C PHE A 443 -18.04 25.55 -14.59
N LEU A 444 -17.57 25.18 -13.40
CA LEU A 444 -16.56 25.95 -12.66
C LEU A 444 -15.13 25.63 -13.11
N TYR A 445 -14.87 24.42 -13.59
CA TYR A 445 -13.53 23.92 -13.92
C TYR A 445 -13.45 23.16 -15.27
N PRO A 446 -13.96 23.71 -16.39
CA PRO A 446 -14.05 23.00 -17.67
C PRO A 446 -12.69 22.52 -18.20
N LYS A 447 -11.62 23.32 -18.00
CA LYS A 447 -10.25 22.94 -18.38
C LYS A 447 -9.73 21.72 -17.61
N LYS A 448 -10.19 21.48 -16.39
CA LYS A 448 -9.84 20.28 -15.61
C LYS A 448 -10.61 19.07 -16.12
N VAL A 449 -11.88 19.22 -16.45
CA VAL A 449 -12.69 18.17 -17.07
C VAL A 449 -12.05 17.73 -18.39
N ALA A 450 -11.67 18.65 -19.27
CA ALA A 450 -10.98 18.29 -20.52
C ALA A 450 -9.69 17.47 -20.29
N LYS A 451 -8.88 17.82 -19.28
CA LYS A 451 -7.68 17.06 -18.92
C LYS A 451 -7.98 15.69 -18.35
N GLU A 452 -9.06 15.59 -17.58
CA GLU A 452 -9.52 14.33 -17.02
C GLU A 452 -10.03 13.39 -18.11
N LEU A 453 -10.77 13.90 -19.09
CA LEU A 453 -11.22 13.15 -20.26
C LEU A 453 -10.04 12.61 -21.08
N ALA A 454 -8.95 13.38 -21.18
CA ALA A 454 -7.74 12.92 -21.85
C ALA A 454 -6.93 11.88 -21.06
N HIS A 455 -7.26 11.62 -19.78
CA HIS A 455 -6.52 10.71 -18.91
C HIS A 455 -6.89 9.24 -19.21
N ASN A 456 -5.88 8.35 -19.26
CA ASN A 456 -6.04 6.96 -19.70
C ASN A 456 -6.93 6.08 -18.81
N VAL A 457 -7.12 6.45 -17.54
CA VAL A 457 -8.03 5.76 -16.60
C VAL A 457 -9.34 6.54 -16.43
N ASN A 458 -9.29 7.79 -15.94
CA ASN A 458 -10.51 8.59 -15.75
C ASN A 458 -11.37 8.77 -17.00
N GLY A 459 -10.77 8.93 -18.19
CA GLY A 459 -11.51 9.13 -19.43
C GLY A 459 -12.39 7.93 -19.82
N SER A 460 -11.94 6.70 -19.54
CA SER A 460 -12.73 5.49 -19.81
C SER A 460 -13.90 5.29 -18.83
N CYS A 461 -14.04 6.16 -17.82
CA CYS A 461 -15.15 6.14 -16.88
C CYS A 461 -16.28 7.12 -17.26
N LEU A 462 -16.18 7.86 -18.38
CA LEU A 462 -17.15 8.90 -18.77
C LEU A 462 -18.58 8.35 -18.97
N SER A 463 -18.74 7.11 -19.43
CA SER A 463 -20.07 6.52 -19.64
C SER A 463 -20.72 6.02 -18.35
N LEU A 464 -19.97 5.86 -17.25
CA LEU A 464 -20.47 5.25 -16.02
C LEU A 464 -21.67 5.99 -15.40
N PRO A 465 -21.73 7.33 -15.33
CA PRO A 465 -22.89 8.02 -14.82
C PRO A 465 -24.20 7.60 -15.51
N PHE A 466 -24.14 7.30 -16.80
CA PHE A 466 -25.31 6.90 -17.60
C PHE A 466 -25.63 5.41 -17.47
N VAL A 467 -24.61 4.56 -17.38
CA VAL A 467 -24.80 3.13 -17.08
C VAL A 467 -25.46 2.94 -15.71
N ILE A 468 -25.11 3.77 -14.73
CA ILE A 468 -25.72 3.75 -13.40
C ILE A 468 -27.23 4.08 -13.46
N LEU A 469 -27.67 4.99 -14.33
CA LEU A 469 -29.10 5.26 -14.54
C LEU A 469 -29.85 4.04 -15.06
N VAL A 470 -29.22 3.24 -15.91
CA VAL A 470 -29.78 1.97 -16.40
C VAL A 470 -29.94 0.96 -15.26
N LEU A 471 -29.01 0.89 -14.32
CA LEU A 471 -29.15 0.05 -13.13
C LEU A 471 -30.28 0.54 -12.20
N PHE A 472 -30.44 1.86 -12.04
CA PHE A 472 -31.61 2.41 -11.32
C PHE A 472 -32.93 2.09 -12.05
N ALA A 473 -32.95 2.09 -13.38
CA ALA A 473 -34.12 1.64 -14.15
C ALA A 473 -34.47 0.18 -13.82
N PHE A 474 -33.47 -0.70 -13.73
CA PHE A 474 -33.69 -2.09 -13.30
C PHE A 474 -34.29 -2.19 -11.89
N LEU A 475 -33.81 -1.38 -10.93
CA LEU A 475 -34.35 -1.36 -9.57
C LEU A 475 -35.81 -0.88 -9.54
N GLU A 476 -36.16 0.14 -10.34
CA GLU A 476 -37.48 0.78 -10.35
C GLU A 476 -38.53 0.09 -11.22
N LYS A 477 -38.14 -0.88 -12.06
CA LYS A 477 -39.01 -1.51 -13.08
C LYS A 477 -40.37 -2.00 -12.55
N ASP A 478 -40.43 -2.48 -11.31
CA ASP A 478 -41.63 -3.09 -10.73
C ASP A 478 -42.51 -2.06 -9.99
N ARG A 479 -41.92 -0.93 -9.54
CA ARG A 479 -42.61 0.08 -8.74
C ARG A 479 -43.16 1.22 -9.60
N ASP A 480 -42.33 1.74 -10.50
CA ASP A 480 -42.70 2.78 -11.46
C ASP A 480 -42.06 2.46 -12.82
N PRO A 481 -42.74 1.64 -13.65
CA PRO A 481 -42.24 1.25 -14.97
C PRO A 481 -42.02 2.44 -15.90
N VAL A 482 -42.81 3.51 -15.77
CA VAL A 482 -42.69 4.71 -16.62
C VAL A 482 -41.40 5.44 -16.26
N PHE A 483 -41.17 5.69 -14.98
CA PHE A 483 -39.94 6.31 -14.51
C PHE A 483 -38.70 5.46 -14.85
N ALA A 484 -38.79 4.14 -14.69
CA ALA A 484 -37.74 3.21 -15.10
C ALA A 484 -37.40 3.35 -16.60
N LYS A 485 -38.41 3.39 -17.49
CA LYS A 485 -38.20 3.62 -18.92
C LYS A 485 -37.55 4.97 -19.21
N VAL A 486 -37.89 6.03 -18.48
CA VAL A 486 -37.24 7.36 -18.63
C VAL A 486 -35.75 7.27 -18.27
N LEU A 487 -35.42 6.69 -17.11
CA LEU A 487 -34.02 6.51 -16.69
C LEU A 487 -33.22 5.70 -17.71
N PHE A 488 -33.83 4.64 -18.24
CA PHE A 488 -33.23 3.78 -19.27
C PHE A 488 -32.93 4.54 -20.56
N TRP A 489 -33.90 5.29 -21.11
CA TRP A 489 -33.72 6.01 -22.38
C TRP A 489 -32.81 7.23 -22.28
N ILE A 490 -32.57 7.76 -21.07
CA ILE A 490 -31.49 8.72 -20.85
C ILE A 490 -30.13 7.99 -20.80
N GLY A 491 -30.06 6.89 -20.05
CA GLY A 491 -28.82 6.17 -19.78
C GLY A 491 -28.26 5.41 -20.99
N ALA A 492 -29.04 4.48 -21.56
CA ALA A 492 -28.57 3.50 -22.53
C ALA A 492 -28.13 4.09 -23.89
N PRO A 493 -28.86 5.03 -24.52
CA PRO A 493 -28.40 5.68 -25.75
C PRO A 493 -27.15 6.53 -25.52
N THR A 494 -27.11 7.26 -24.40
CA THR A 494 -25.97 8.12 -24.08
C THR A 494 -24.71 7.30 -23.82
N SER A 495 -24.81 6.21 -23.06
CA SER A 495 -23.66 5.33 -22.82
C SER A 495 -23.13 4.73 -24.12
N LEU A 496 -23.99 4.25 -25.01
CA LEU A 496 -23.55 3.68 -26.28
C LEU A 496 -22.90 4.73 -27.18
N PHE A 497 -23.54 5.89 -27.33
CA PHE A 497 -22.99 6.98 -28.14
C PHE A 497 -21.60 7.38 -27.66
N LEU A 498 -21.42 7.58 -26.36
CA LEU A 498 -20.12 7.89 -25.77
C LEU A 498 -19.11 6.77 -26.06
N SER A 499 -19.49 5.51 -25.89
CA SER A 499 -18.60 4.39 -26.16
C SER A 499 -18.16 4.29 -27.62
N ILE A 500 -19.06 4.52 -28.58
CA ILE A 500 -18.73 4.52 -30.02
C ILE A 500 -17.76 5.67 -30.34
N VAL A 501 -18.06 6.89 -29.89
CA VAL A 501 -17.22 8.07 -30.14
C VAL A 501 -15.82 7.90 -29.54
N TRP A 502 -15.73 7.34 -28.33
CA TRP A 502 -14.45 7.17 -27.65
C TRP A 502 -13.61 6.07 -28.28
N VAL A 503 -14.21 4.93 -28.62
CA VAL A 503 -13.53 3.84 -29.33
C VAL A 503 -13.07 4.32 -30.71
N GLY A 504 -13.90 5.09 -31.43
CA GLY A 504 -13.49 5.75 -32.67
C GLY A 504 -12.29 6.68 -32.47
N SER A 505 -12.25 7.42 -31.35
CA SER A 505 -11.12 8.28 -31.00
C SER A 505 -9.85 7.50 -30.65
N TRP A 506 -9.96 6.31 -30.05
CA TRP A 506 -8.82 5.42 -29.83
C TRP A 506 -8.23 4.87 -31.13
N ILE A 507 -9.08 4.63 -32.14
CA ILE A 507 -8.65 4.19 -33.47
C ILE A 507 -8.02 5.36 -34.24
N ALA A 508 -8.59 6.55 -34.14
CA ALA A 508 -8.11 7.74 -34.85
C ALA A 508 -6.79 8.31 -34.31
N LEU A 509 -6.51 8.10 -33.01
CA LEU A 509 -5.32 8.64 -32.34
C LEU A 509 -4.35 7.53 -31.99
N LYS A 510 -3.05 7.72 -32.27
CA LYS A 510 -2.02 6.76 -31.88
C LYS A 510 -2.00 6.60 -30.35
N LYS A 511 -2.14 5.36 -29.88
CA LYS A 511 -2.03 5.00 -28.46
C LYS A 511 -0.83 4.08 -28.25
N GLU A 512 -0.06 4.36 -27.21
CA GLU A 512 0.99 3.47 -26.75
C GLU A 512 0.38 2.34 -25.91
N LEU A 513 0.96 1.14 -25.99
CA LEU A 513 0.48 -0.04 -25.27
C LEU A 513 0.47 0.17 -23.74
N GLU A 514 1.32 1.06 -23.24
CA GLU A 514 1.40 1.46 -21.83
C GLU A 514 0.13 2.17 -21.34
N HIS A 515 -0.65 2.79 -22.23
CA HIS A 515 -1.91 3.43 -21.87
C HIS A 515 -3.07 2.45 -21.71
N VAL A 516 -3.01 1.31 -22.41
CA VAL A 516 -4.09 0.31 -22.42
C VAL A 516 -4.14 -0.42 -21.08
N ASN A 517 -5.27 -0.44 -20.41
CA ASN A 517 -5.43 -1.14 -19.14
C ASN A 517 -6.90 -1.58 -18.97
N ALA A 518 -7.18 -2.42 -17.96
CA ALA A 518 -8.51 -3.01 -17.79
C ALA A 518 -9.65 -1.98 -17.61
N SER A 519 -9.35 -0.75 -17.16
CA SER A 519 -10.37 0.31 -17.07
C SER A 519 -10.95 0.72 -18.42
N TRP A 520 -10.28 0.43 -19.55
CA TRP A 520 -10.81 0.70 -20.89
C TRP A 520 -12.06 -0.12 -21.18
N MET A 521 -12.26 -1.24 -20.49
CA MET A 521 -13.47 -2.06 -20.65
C MET A 521 -14.71 -1.39 -20.04
N LEU A 522 -14.54 -0.51 -19.04
CA LEU A 522 -15.65 0.13 -18.31
C LEU A 522 -16.59 0.94 -19.21
N MET A 523 -16.15 1.36 -20.39
CA MET A 523 -16.96 2.13 -21.31
C MET A 523 -17.69 1.29 -22.36
N PRO A 524 -17.02 0.56 -23.25
CA PRO A 524 -17.70 -0.22 -24.26
C PRO A 524 -18.38 -1.47 -23.71
N VAL A 525 -17.75 -2.18 -22.76
CA VAL A 525 -18.27 -3.46 -22.22
C VAL A 525 -19.44 -3.24 -21.26
N ALA A 526 -19.51 -2.07 -20.62
CA ALA A 526 -20.66 -1.71 -19.78
C ALA A 526 -21.99 -1.65 -20.56
N ASN A 527 -21.98 -1.61 -21.90
CA ASN A 527 -23.20 -1.71 -22.70
C ASN A 527 -23.91 -3.06 -22.57
N PHE A 528 -23.26 -4.10 -22.03
CA PHE A 528 -23.97 -5.31 -21.60
C PHE A 528 -25.05 -5.02 -20.55
N VAL A 529 -24.87 -4.02 -19.69
CA VAL A 529 -25.88 -3.62 -18.70
C VAL A 529 -27.15 -3.15 -19.41
N SER A 530 -27.02 -2.29 -20.41
CA SER A 530 -28.16 -1.83 -21.23
C SER A 530 -28.81 -2.99 -21.97
N ALA A 531 -28.02 -3.87 -22.59
CA ALA A 531 -28.52 -5.05 -23.28
C ALA A 531 -29.28 -6.03 -22.37
N ALA A 532 -28.88 -6.12 -21.10
CA ALA A 532 -29.58 -6.91 -20.09
C ALA A 532 -30.90 -6.25 -19.66
N VAL A 533 -30.87 -4.96 -19.31
CA VAL A 533 -32.02 -4.28 -18.70
C VAL A 533 -33.11 -3.92 -19.71
N GLY A 534 -32.75 -3.58 -20.95
CA GLY A 534 -33.73 -3.13 -21.96
C GLY A 534 -34.88 -4.12 -22.19
N PRO A 535 -34.61 -5.41 -22.49
CA PRO A 535 -35.68 -6.39 -22.72
C PRO A 535 -36.49 -6.70 -21.44
N MET A 536 -35.91 -6.48 -20.26
CA MET A 536 -36.60 -6.64 -18.97
C MET A 536 -37.58 -5.51 -18.66
N LEU A 537 -37.43 -4.35 -19.31
CA LEU A 537 -38.38 -3.22 -19.19
C LEU A 537 -39.49 -3.28 -20.24
N ASP A 538 -39.12 -3.70 -21.45
CA ASP A 538 -40.02 -3.82 -22.58
C ASP A 538 -39.43 -4.80 -23.59
N THR A 539 -40.12 -5.90 -23.87
CA THR A 539 -39.65 -6.92 -24.80
C THR A 539 -39.50 -6.39 -26.23
N ASN A 540 -40.19 -5.30 -26.59
CA ASN A 540 -40.03 -4.62 -27.88
C ASN A 540 -38.62 -4.02 -28.06
N TYR A 541 -37.86 -3.82 -26.98
CA TYR A 541 -36.51 -3.26 -27.07
C TYR A 541 -35.48 -4.32 -27.48
N ARG A 542 -35.85 -5.61 -27.53
CA ARG A 542 -34.93 -6.73 -27.77
C ARG A 542 -34.04 -6.55 -28.99
N ASP A 543 -34.61 -6.24 -30.15
CA ASP A 543 -33.84 -6.14 -31.40
C ASP A 543 -32.80 -5.02 -31.32
N ALA A 544 -33.16 -3.88 -30.71
CA ALA A 544 -32.22 -2.80 -30.44
C ALA A 544 -31.15 -3.24 -29.44
N MET A 545 -31.51 -3.97 -28.39
CA MET A 545 -30.57 -4.41 -27.35
C MET A 545 -29.54 -5.44 -27.83
N GLN A 546 -29.86 -6.20 -28.88
CA GLN A 546 -28.88 -7.05 -29.57
C GLN A 546 -27.76 -6.22 -30.21
N PHE A 547 -28.01 -4.98 -30.64
CA PHE A 547 -26.95 -4.08 -31.11
C PHE A 547 -26.00 -3.67 -29.98
N TRP A 548 -26.52 -3.33 -28.79
CA TRP A 548 -25.71 -3.05 -27.60
C TRP A 548 -24.88 -4.27 -27.22
N PHE A 549 -25.50 -5.45 -27.23
CA PHE A 549 -24.84 -6.73 -26.94
C PHE A 549 -23.70 -7.00 -27.93
N ALA A 550 -23.95 -6.85 -29.23
CA ALA A 550 -22.96 -7.10 -30.29
C ALA A 550 -21.73 -6.19 -30.17
N PHE A 551 -21.94 -4.90 -29.87
CA PHE A 551 -20.83 -3.98 -29.64
C PHE A 551 -20.05 -4.33 -28.36
N ALA A 552 -20.75 -4.64 -27.27
CA ALA A 552 -20.13 -5.00 -25.99
C ALA A 552 -19.29 -6.28 -26.08
N ILE A 553 -19.80 -7.33 -26.73
CA ILE A 553 -19.08 -8.61 -26.88
C ILE A 553 -17.85 -8.48 -27.77
N LEU A 554 -17.93 -7.72 -28.87
CA LEU A 554 -16.78 -7.43 -29.74
C LEU A 554 -15.66 -6.75 -28.93
N MET A 555 -16.02 -5.71 -28.17
CA MET A 555 -15.06 -4.95 -27.39
C MET A 555 -14.53 -5.72 -26.18
N TRP A 556 -15.34 -6.58 -25.57
CA TRP A 556 -14.90 -7.44 -24.48
C TRP A 556 -13.80 -8.39 -24.93
N VAL A 557 -14.02 -9.16 -26.02
CA VAL A 557 -13.03 -10.13 -26.51
C VAL A 557 -11.71 -9.43 -26.85
N ALA A 558 -11.78 -8.32 -27.58
CA ALA A 558 -10.58 -7.58 -27.98
C ALA A 558 -9.79 -7.01 -26.78
N LEU A 559 -10.48 -6.33 -25.85
CA LEU A 559 -9.82 -5.69 -24.71
C LEU A 559 -9.36 -6.68 -23.65
N PHE A 560 -10.09 -7.78 -23.43
CA PHE A 560 -9.67 -8.83 -22.51
C PHE A 560 -8.33 -9.42 -22.95
N THR A 561 -8.18 -9.78 -24.23
CA THR A 561 -6.92 -10.37 -24.73
C THR A 561 -5.73 -9.42 -24.55
N ILE A 562 -5.89 -8.14 -24.90
CA ILE A 562 -4.79 -7.16 -24.82
C ILE A 562 -4.44 -6.87 -23.35
N THR A 563 -5.45 -6.70 -22.49
CA THR A 563 -5.20 -6.38 -21.07
C THR A 563 -4.64 -7.59 -20.32
N LEU A 564 -5.08 -8.81 -20.63
CA LEU A 564 -4.51 -10.04 -20.09
C LEU A 564 -3.04 -10.20 -20.49
N TYR A 565 -2.72 -10.03 -21.78
CA TYR A 565 -1.34 -10.06 -22.28
C TYR A 565 -0.47 -9.04 -21.52
N LYS A 566 -0.95 -7.81 -21.38
CA LYS A 566 -0.22 -6.76 -20.69
C LYS A 566 0.04 -7.11 -19.23
N THR A 567 -0.96 -7.56 -18.48
CA THR A 567 -0.79 -7.92 -17.06
C THR A 567 0.18 -9.10 -16.85
N ILE A 568 0.28 -10.03 -17.81
CA ILE A 568 1.19 -11.18 -17.73
C ILE A 568 2.64 -10.83 -18.09
N VAL A 569 2.83 -9.93 -19.06
CA VAL A 569 4.12 -9.71 -19.73
C VAL A 569 4.77 -8.38 -19.33
N MET A 570 3.98 -7.34 -19.08
CA MET A 570 4.49 -6.00 -18.82
C MET A 570 4.42 -5.63 -17.34
N PRO A 571 5.40 -4.90 -16.82
CA PRO A 571 5.31 -4.36 -15.47
C PRO A 571 4.20 -3.31 -15.39
N GLU A 572 3.52 -3.28 -14.25
CA GLU A 572 2.51 -2.27 -13.96
C GLU A 572 3.17 -1.09 -13.24
N TYR A 573 3.26 0.02 -13.97
CA TYR A 573 3.88 1.22 -13.42
C TYR A 573 2.97 1.85 -12.36
N ASP A 574 1.71 2.18 -12.70
CA ASP A 574 0.72 2.79 -11.78
C ASP A 574 -0.11 1.72 -11.05
N ASP A 575 0.05 1.62 -9.74
CA ASP A 575 -0.61 0.60 -8.95
C ASP A 575 -2.15 0.78 -8.87
N ARG A 576 -2.69 1.98 -9.20
CA ARG A 576 -4.15 2.23 -9.24
C ARG A 576 -4.86 1.45 -10.36
N VAL A 577 -4.12 0.96 -11.37
CA VAL A 577 -4.73 0.13 -12.42
C VAL A 577 -4.91 -1.33 -11.98
N ARG A 578 -4.23 -1.78 -10.92
CA ARG A 578 -4.29 -3.18 -10.45
C ARG A 578 -5.71 -3.63 -10.11
N PRO A 579 -6.50 -2.89 -9.29
CA PRO A 579 -7.84 -3.36 -8.93
C PRO A 579 -8.81 -3.35 -10.13
N MET A 580 -8.49 -2.61 -11.20
CA MET A 580 -9.33 -2.52 -12.40
C MET A 580 -9.42 -3.85 -13.16
N ILE A 581 -8.50 -4.80 -12.95
CA ILE A 581 -8.58 -6.14 -13.57
C ILE A 581 -9.80 -6.92 -13.11
N ALA A 582 -10.41 -6.55 -11.98
CA ALA A 582 -11.65 -7.17 -11.51
C ALA A 582 -12.80 -7.02 -12.52
N VAL A 583 -12.75 -6.02 -13.42
CA VAL A 583 -13.71 -5.85 -14.53
C VAL A 583 -13.76 -7.07 -15.46
N TRP A 584 -12.70 -7.90 -15.51
CA TRP A 584 -12.72 -9.17 -16.26
C TRP A 584 -13.76 -10.16 -15.76
N VAL A 585 -14.13 -10.12 -14.47
CA VAL A 585 -15.20 -10.95 -13.89
C VAL A 585 -16.56 -10.42 -14.30
N ALA A 586 -16.72 -9.09 -14.37
CA ALA A 586 -17.99 -8.47 -14.70
C ALA A 586 -18.44 -8.84 -16.12
N ALA A 587 -17.55 -8.76 -17.11
CA ALA A 587 -17.88 -8.94 -18.51
C ALA A 587 -18.62 -10.25 -18.83
N PRO A 588 -18.12 -11.45 -18.44
CA PRO A 588 -18.86 -12.69 -18.66
C PRO A 588 -20.11 -12.80 -17.77
N ALA A 589 -20.11 -12.26 -16.54
CA ALA A 589 -21.28 -12.32 -15.66
C ALA A 589 -22.47 -11.49 -16.19
N ILE A 590 -22.27 -10.20 -16.44
CA ILE A 590 -23.33 -9.34 -16.98
C ILE A 590 -23.64 -9.69 -18.44
N GLY A 591 -22.64 -10.14 -19.20
CA GLY A 591 -22.82 -10.64 -20.55
C GLY A 591 -23.72 -11.88 -20.62
N ALA A 592 -23.62 -12.79 -19.65
CA ALA A 592 -24.51 -13.97 -19.57
C ALA A 592 -25.97 -13.55 -19.35
N ILE A 593 -26.20 -12.60 -18.43
CA ILE A 593 -27.54 -12.04 -18.17
C ILE A 593 -28.05 -11.30 -19.41
N ALA A 594 -27.21 -10.51 -20.07
CA ALA A 594 -27.55 -9.77 -21.28
C ALA A 594 -27.91 -10.70 -22.45
N TYR A 595 -27.15 -11.79 -22.62
CA TYR A 595 -27.43 -12.83 -23.59
C TYR A 595 -28.81 -13.45 -23.31
N LEU A 596 -29.08 -13.85 -22.07
CA LEU A 596 -30.37 -14.44 -21.72
C LEU A 596 -31.52 -13.46 -22.01
N ALA A 597 -31.38 -12.18 -21.63
CA ALA A 597 -32.38 -11.15 -21.91
C ALA A 597 -32.64 -10.95 -23.41
N CYS A 598 -31.59 -11.01 -24.24
CA CYS A 598 -31.70 -10.80 -25.69
C CYS A 598 -32.20 -12.02 -26.46
N TYR A 599 -31.98 -13.24 -25.98
CA TYR A 599 -32.18 -14.47 -26.78
C TYR A 599 -33.15 -15.50 -26.17
N ALA A 600 -33.50 -15.42 -24.88
CA ALA A 600 -34.53 -16.29 -24.30
C ALA A 600 -35.90 -16.08 -24.95
N PRO A 601 -36.86 -17.00 -24.92
CA PRO A 601 -38.23 -16.70 -25.40
C PRO A 601 -38.85 -15.51 -24.66
N SER A 602 -39.54 -14.59 -25.35
CA SER A 602 -40.02 -13.32 -24.75
C SER A 602 -40.94 -13.51 -23.54
N TRP A 603 -41.79 -14.53 -23.56
CA TRP A 603 -42.68 -14.88 -22.44
C TRP A 603 -41.91 -15.23 -21.16
N VAL A 604 -40.67 -15.70 -21.27
CA VAL A 604 -39.79 -16.00 -20.13
C VAL A 604 -39.34 -14.72 -19.44
N ILE A 605 -39.01 -13.70 -20.24
CA ILE A 605 -38.58 -12.40 -19.74
C ILE A 605 -39.76 -11.62 -19.16
N GLU A 606 -40.94 -11.66 -19.80
CA GLU A 606 -42.14 -10.93 -19.37
C GLU A 606 -42.70 -11.43 -18.03
N ASN A 607 -42.63 -12.74 -17.79
CA ASN A 607 -43.20 -13.36 -16.59
C ASN A 607 -42.15 -13.64 -15.49
N ASP A 608 -40.91 -13.16 -15.67
CA ASP A 608 -39.76 -13.50 -14.82
C ASP A 608 -39.62 -15.02 -14.59
N ALA A 609 -39.98 -15.80 -15.62
CA ALA A 609 -40.21 -17.24 -15.55
C ALA A 609 -39.00 -18.04 -16.03
N VAL A 610 -37.79 -17.51 -15.79
CA VAL A 610 -36.51 -18.03 -16.28
C VAL A 610 -36.30 -19.53 -15.94
N SER A 611 -36.83 -19.98 -14.81
CA SER A 611 -36.81 -21.38 -14.36
C SER A 611 -37.63 -22.37 -15.21
N TYR A 612 -38.62 -21.89 -15.97
CA TYR A 612 -39.65 -22.71 -16.61
C TYR A 612 -39.49 -22.86 -18.13
N ALA A 613 -38.46 -22.24 -18.72
CA ALA A 613 -38.25 -22.22 -20.15
C ALA A 613 -37.61 -23.52 -20.70
N PRO A 614 -38.25 -24.21 -21.66
CA PRO A 614 -37.63 -25.35 -22.35
C PRO A 614 -36.35 -24.93 -23.08
N GLY A 615 -35.25 -25.64 -22.87
CA GLY A 615 -33.96 -25.43 -23.55
C GLY A 615 -32.99 -24.44 -22.87
N ILE A 616 -33.45 -23.56 -21.97
CA ILE A 616 -32.56 -22.62 -21.25
C ILE A 616 -31.68 -23.35 -20.23
N LYS A 617 -32.16 -24.46 -19.66
CA LYS A 617 -31.44 -25.26 -18.66
C LYS A 617 -30.10 -25.82 -19.15
N ASP A 618 -29.97 -25.99 -20.46
CA ASP A 618 -28.78 -26.52 -21.13
C ASP A 618 -28.21 -25.51 -22.14
N ASP A 619 -28.53 -24.21 -22.01
CA ASP A 619 -27.99 -23.18 -22.90
C ASP A 619 -26.47 -23.07 -22.73
N PHE A 620 -25.76 -23.46 -23.78
CA PHE A 620 -24.31 -23.55 -23.80
C PHE A 620 -23.64 -22.19 -23.51
N ILE A 621 -24.16 -21.09 -24.06
CA ILE A 621 -23.50 -19.78 -23.96
C ILE A 621 -23.65 -19.23 -22.54
N PHE A 622 -24.89 -19.24 -22.01
CA PHE A 622 -25.17 -18.75 -20.66
C PHE A 622 -24.36 -19.52 -19.60
N ILE A 623 -24.40 -20.85 -19.65
CA ILE A 623 -23.73 -21.71 -18.66
C ILE A 623 -22.22 -21.47 -18.66
N ASN A 624 -21.58 -21.43 -19.84
CA ASN A 624 -20.14 -21.23 -19.92
C ASN A 624 -19.74 -19.81 -19.49
N MET A 625 -20.50 -18.77 -19.85
CA MET A 625 -20.20 -17.41 -19.39
C MET A 625 -20.35 -17.27 -17.86
N TYR A 626 -21.35 -17.92 -17.26
CA TYR A 626 -21.47 -17.99 -15.80
C TYR A 626 -20.22 -18.63 -15.17
N TRP A 627 -19.82 -19.82 -15.61
CA TRP A 627 -18.65 -20.51 -15.05
C TRP A 627 -17.33 -19.77 -15.34
N MET A 628 -17.21 -19.10 -16.48
CA MET A 628 -16.08 -18.20 -16.76
C MET A 628 -15.99 -17.09 -15.71
N SER A 629 -17.11 -16.49 -15.30
CA SER A 629 -17.11 -15.46 -14.25
C SER A 629 -16.65 -15.99 -12.90
N VAL A 630 -17.12 -17.18 -12.50
CA VAL A 630 -16.73 -17.84 -11.24
C VAL A 630 -15.24 -18.19 -11.25
N VAL A 631 -14.74 -18.80 -12.34
CA VAL A 631 -13.32 -19.17 -12.46
C VAL A 631 -12.43 -17.93 -12.45
N LEU A 632 -12.79 -16.88 -13.19
CA LEU A 632 -12.04 -15.62 -13.18
C LEU A 632 -12.04 -14.98 -11.78
N ALA A 633 -13.15 -15.02 -11.05
CA ALA A 633 -13.21 -14.51 -9.69
C ALA A 633 -12.29 -15.30 -8.73
N LEU A 634 -12.21 -16.63 -8.88
CA LEU A 634 -11.29 -17.45 -8.09
C LEU A 634 -9.83 -17.16 -8.45
N VAL A 635 -9.50 -17.07 -9.75
CA VAL A 635 -8.14 -16.73 -10.22
C VAL A 635 -7.71 -15.36 -9.71
N LEU A 636 -8.55 -14.33 -9.85
CA LEU A 636 -8.26 -12.99 -9.35
C LEU A 636 -8.28 -12.92 -7.82
N GLY A 637 -9.07 -13.76 -7.15
CA GLY A 637 -9.04 -13.94 -5.71
C GLY A 637 -7.67 -14.39 -5.21
N THR A 638 -6.94 -15.22 -5.97
CA THR A 638 -5.55 -15.57 -5.62
C THR A 638 -4.61 -14.38 -5.69
N CYS A 639 -4.91 -13.36 -6.50
CA CYS A 639 -4.15 -12.11 -6.54
C CYS A 639 -4.34 -11.29 -5.26
N MET A 640 -5.44 -11.49 -4.51
CA MET A 640 -5.60 -10.92 -3.16
C MET A 640 -4.74 -11.62 -2.11
N MET A 641 -4.42 -12.90 -2.31
CA MET A 641 -3.56 -13.67 -1.40
C MET A 641 -2.09 -13.28 -1.56
N ARG A 642 -1.70 -12.80 -2.75
CA ARG A 642 -0.38 -12.22 -3.01
C ARG A 642 -0.37 -10.72 -2.66
N PRO A 643 0.80 -10.10 -2.43
CA PRO A 643 0.88 -8.65 -2.21
C PRO A 643 0.30 -7.82 -3.37
N TYR A 644 -0.05 -8.40 -4.52
CA TYR A 644 -0.53 -7.70 -5.70
C TYR A 644 -1.68 -6.70 -5.44
N LEU A 645 -2.72 -7.05 -4.65
CA LEU A 645 -3.80 -6.12 -4.28
C LEU A 645 -3.62 -5.46 -2.91
N GLY A 646 -2.59 -5.80 -2.12
CA GLY A 646 -2.37 -5.26 -0.77
C GLY A 646 -1.29 -4.18 -0.66
N ARG A 647 -0.54 -3.93 -1.73
CA ARG A 647 0.60 -2.98 -1.77
C ARG A 647 0.22 -1.51 -1.55
N LEU A 648 -0.99 -1.13 -1.94
CA LEU A 648 -1.47 0.24 -1.77
C LEU A 648 -2.25 0.37 -0.46
N ARG A 649 -2.08 1.52 0.22
CA ARG A 649 -3.12 2.02 1.13
C ARG A 649 -4.42 2.17 0.32
N PHE A 650 -5.57 2.10 1.01
CA PHE A 650 -6.88 2.24 0.37
C PHE A 650 -6.90 3.41 -0.62
N ASP A 651 -7.21 3.11 -1.88
CA ASP A 651 -7.42 4.04 -2.99
C ASP A 651 -8.83 3.86 -3.55
N MET A 652 -9.41 4.90 -4.13
CA MET A 652 -10.74 4.81 -4.74
C MET A 652 -10.80 3.78 -5.88
N SER A 653 -9.67 3.40 -6.48
CA SER A 653 -9.60 2.35 -7.51
C SER A 653 -10.07 0.98 -7.03
N TYR A 654 -9.99 0.67 -5.73
CA TYR A 654 -10.44 -0.61 -5.17
C TYR A 654 -11.95 -0.87 -5.35
N TRP A 655 -12.74 0.19 -5.55
CA TRP A 655 -14.15 0.06 -5.93
C TRP A 655 -14.37 -0.71 -7.23
N ALA A 656 -13.35 -0.83 -8.08
CA ALA A 656 -13.43 -1.64 -9.29
C ALA A 656 -13.78 -3.11 -9.03
N CYS A 657 -13.58 -3.64 -7.81
CA CYS A 657 -13.97 -4.99 -7.44
C CYS A 657 -15.46 -5.15 -7.08
N SER A 658 -16.15 -4.07 -6.70
CA SER A 658 -17.52 -4.15 -6.16
C SER A 658 -18.56 -4.55 -7.21
N PHE A 659 -18.63 -3.82 -8.34
CA PHE A 659 -19.60 -4.14 -9.41
C PHE A 659 -19.38 -5.54 -10.03
N PRO A 660 -18.15 -6.00 -10.34
CA PRO A 660 -17.94 -7.37 -10.82
C PRO A 660 -18.46 -8.45 -9.89
N LEU A 661 -18.26 -8.31 -8.57
CA LEU A 661 -18.81 -9.24 -7.59
C LEU A 661 -20.34 -9.19 -7.55
N ALA A 662 -20.94 -8.01 -7.68
CA ALA A 662 -22.38 -7.87 -7.74
C ALA A 662 -22.98 -8.49 -9.01
N ALA A 663 -22.37 -8.26 -10.17
CA ALA A 663 -22.78 -8.87 -11.44
C ALA A 663 -22.66 -10.40 -11.39
N MET A 664 -21.56 -10.92 -10.83
CA MET A 664 -21.40 -12.36 -10.62
C MET A 664 -22.43 -12.91 -9.64
N SER A 665 -22.75 -12.19 -8.57
CA SER A 665 -23.83 -12.57 -7.65
C SER A 665 -25.18 -12.65 -8.34
N MET A 666 -25.56 -11.65 -9.14
CA MET A 666 -26.79 -11.69 -9.92
C MET A 666 -26.80 -12.90 -10.87
N CYS A 667 -25.69 -13.14 -11.56
CA CYS A 667 -25.58 -14.26 -12.49
C CYS A 667 -25.66 -15.62 -11.78
N ALA A 668 -25.09 -15.75 -10.58
CA ALA A 668 -25.17 -16.95 -9.76
C ALA A 668 -26.60 -17.21 -9.28
N THR A 669 -27.33 -16.16 -8.88
CA THR A 669 -28.75 -16.28 -8.53
C THR A 669 -29.56 -16.73 -9.75
N VAL A 670 -29.39 -16.10 -10.92
CA VAL A 670 -30.07 -16.52 -12.15
C VAL A 670 -29.73 -17.97 -12.53
N TYR A 671 -28.47 -18.38 -12.38
CA TYR A 671 -28.06 -19.77 -12.63
C TYR A 671 -28.76 -20.75 -11.68
N TYR A 672 -28.85 -20.44 -10.38
CA TYR A 672 -29.58 -21.24 -9.41
C TYR A 672 -31.07 -21.35 -9.77
N LEU A 673 -31.71 -20.27 -10.23
CA LEU A 673 -33.10 -20.31 -10.68
C LEU A 673 -33.32 -21.23 -11.88
N ILE A 674 -32.38 -21.24 -12.83
CA ILE A 674 -32.46 -22.10 -14.02
C ILE A 674 -32.19 -23.56 -13.65
N LYS A 675 -31.16 -23.81 -12.84
CA LYS A 675 -30.64 -25.14 -12.50
C LYS A 675 -30.48 -25.27 -10.98
N PRO A 676 -31.59 -25.44 -10.25
CA PRO A 676 -31.54 -25.52 -8.79
C PRO A 676 -30.79 -26.77 -8.34
N GLY A 677 -29.99 -26.62 -7.30
CA GLY A 677 -29.17 -27.65 -6.72
C GLY A 677 -28.31 -27.10 -5.59
N ASN A 678 -27.88 -27.98 -4.67
CA ASN A 678 -27.17 -27.58 -3.45
C ASN A 678 -25.90 -26.76 -3.74
N LEU A 679 -25.15 -27.12 -4.78
CA LEU A 679 -23.93 -26.41 -5.15
C LEU A 679 -24.23 -25.01 -5.72
N SER A 680 -25.18 -24.89 -6.65
CA SER A 680 -25.59 -23.60 -7.22
C SER A 680 -26.18 -22.67 -6.17
N GLU A 681 -26.95 -23.21 -5.23
CA GLU A 681 -27.50 -22.46 -4.09
C GLU A 681 -26.38 -21.92 -3.21
N ALA A 682 -25.44 -22.78 -2.80
CA ALA A 682 -24.30 -22.39 -1.99
C ALA A 682 -23.44 -21.31 -2.67
N ILE A 683 -23.20 -21.43 -3.98
CA ILE A 683 -22.45 -20.42 -4.75
C ILE A 683 -23.23 -19.10 -4.80
N ALA A 684 -24.55 -19.13 -5.00
CA ALA A 684 -25.37 -17.91 -5.03
C ALA A 684 -25.32 -17.17 -3.68
N TYR A 685 -25.50 -17.88 -2.55
CA TYR A 685 -25.33 -17.30 -1.21
C TYR A 685 -23.91 -16.77 -0.98
N ALA A 686 -22.89 -17.54 -1.38
CA ALA A 686 -21.51 -17.11 -1.22
C ALA A 686 -21.19 -15.84 -2.02
N CYS A 687 -21.69 -15.73 -3.26
CA CYS A 687 -21.49 -14.54 -4.09
C CYS A 687 -22.24 -13.32 -3.54
N LEU A 688 -23.49 -13.49 -3.09
CA LEU A 688 -24.28 -12.42 -2.49
C LEU A 688 -23.62 -11.91 -1.20
N PHE A 689 -23.14 -12.82 -0.36
CA PHE A 689 -22.40 -12.48 0.84
C PHE A 689 -21.09 -11.76 0.50
N ALA A 690 -20.27 -12.30 -0.41
CA ALA A 690 -18.99 -11.71 -0.78
C ALA A 690 -19.13 -10.31 -1.38
N CYS A 691 -20.10 -10.10 -2.29
CA CYS A 691 -20.33 -8.77 -2.88
C CYS A 691 -20.81 -7.75 -1.83
N SER A 692 -21.66 -8.17 -0.88
CA SER A 692 -22.14 -7.33 0.21
C SER A 692 -21.01 -6.98 1.18
N TRP A 693 -20.16 -7.95 1.52
CA TRP A 693 -19.02 -7.79 2.41
C TRP A 693 -18.01 -6.79 1.86
N VAL A 694 -17.52 -7.04 0.64
CA VAL A 694 -16.52 -6.18 -0.01
C VAL A 694 -17.04 -4.77 -0.19
N THR A 695 -18.30 -4.61 -0.61
CA THR A 695 -18.91 -3.29 -0.80
C THR A 695 -19.06 -2.53 0.52
N SER A 696 -19.45 -3.21 1.60
CA SER A 696 -19.55 -2.59 2.92
C SER A 696 -18.19 -2.15 3.45
N MET A 697 -17.16 -2.99 3.28
CA MET A 697 -15.78 -2.67 3.65
C MET A 697 -15.26 -1.43 2.89
N LEU A 698 -15.46 -1.40 1.57
CA LEU A 698 -15.04 -0.28 0.73
C LEU A 698 -15.80 1.00 1.06
N ALA A 699 -17.11 0.92 1.37
CA ALA A 699 -17.90 2.06 1.84
C ALA A 699 -17.34 2.65 3.13
N LEU A 700 -17.03 1.81 4.13
CA LEU A 700 -16.46 2.25 5.40
C LEU A 700 -15.06 2.87 5.23
N GLN A 701 -14.20 2.28 4.39
CA GLN A 701 -12.88 2.85 4.09
C GLN A 701 -12.98 4.17 3.33
N THR A 702 -13.96 4.29 2.43
CA THR A 702 -14.24 5.55 1.72
C THR A 702 -14.68 6.63 2.69
N LEU A 703 -15.57 6.31 3.64
CA LEU A 703 -15.98 7.23 4.71
C LEU A 703 -14.76 7.66 5.55
N ALA A 704 -13.91 6.73 5.95
CA ALA A 704 -12.70 7.04 6.71
C ALA A 704 -11.73 7.95 5.93
N ALA A 705 -11.56 7.69 4.63
CA ALA A 705 -10.73 8.53 3.75
C ALA A 705 -11.35 9.92 3.51
N MET A 706 -12.68 10.04 3.44
CA MET A 706 -13.36 11.34 3.36
C MET A 706 -13.17 12.15 4.64
N VAL A 707 -13.29 11.52 5.82
CA VAL A 707 -13.02 12.17 7.12
C VAL A 707 -11.58 12.67 7.18
N ARG A 708 -10.60 11.89 6.71
CA ARG A 708 -9.18 12.31 6.62
C ARG A 708 -8.89 13.32 5.50
N LEU A 709 -9.90 13.77 4.76
CA LEU A 709 -9.77 14.69 3.62
C LEU A 709 -8.83 14.15 2.51
N GLN A 710 -8.90 12.84 2.24
CA GLN A 710 -8.01 12.14 1.29
C GLN A 710 -8.67 11.79 -0.05
N VAL A 711 -10.00 11.92 -0.19
CA VAL A 711 -10.73 11.57 -1.43
C VAL A 711 -10.68 12.68 -2.47
N PHE A 712 -11.00 13.92 -2.09
CA PHE A 712 -11.08 15.06 -3.01
C PHE A 712 -9.74 15.80 -3.14
N VAL A 713 -8.69 15.04 -3.47
CA VAL A 713 -7.31 15.52 -3.64
C VAL A 713 -6.82 15.26 -5.07
N PRO A 714 -5.82 16.01 -5.56
CA PRO A 714 -5.22 15.73 -6.86
C PRO A 714 -4.61 14.32 -6.90
N ASP A 715 -4.63 13.72 -8.10
CA ASP A 715 -3.92 12.46 -8.35
C ASP A 715 -2.41 12.69 -8.31
N TYR A 716 -1.68 11.76 -7.69
CA TYR A 716 -0.23 11.71 -7.79
C TYR A 716 0.16 11.54 -9.26
N LYS A 717 0.97 12.48 -9.77
CA LYS A 717 1.47 12.44 -11.15
C LYS A 717 2.93 12.09 -11.16
N TRP A 718 3.28 11.07 -11.93
CA TRP A 718 4.66 10.65 -12.07
C TRP A 718 4.87 10.00 -13.44
N GLY A 719 6.13 9.93 -13.83
CA GLY A 719 6.59 9.51 -15.16
C GLY A 719 8.05 9.08 -15.10
N PRO A 720 8.69 8.70 -16.22
CA PRO A 720 10.12 8.44 -16.24
C PRO A 720 10.95 9.61 -15.69
N MET A 721 10.54 10.85 -15.97
CA MET A 721 11.21 12.05 -15.46
C MET A 721 11.00 12.32 -13.97
N SER A 722 10.17 11.53 -13.27
CA SER A 722 10.20 11.52 -11.81
C SER A 722 11.54 11.03 -11.25
N PHE A 723 12.38 10.41 -12.10
CA PHE A 723 13.80 10.16 -11.83
C PHE A 723 14.48 11.38 -11.21
N MET A 724 14.31 12.57 -11.79
CA MET A 724 14.93 13.81 -11.28
C MET A 724 14.45 14.14 -9.89
N ARG A 725 13.14 14.30 -9.74
CA ARG A 725 12.55 14.68 -8.46
C ARG A 725 12.87 13.72 -7.33
N LEU A 726 12.91 12.42 -7.60
CA LEU A 726 13.25 11.41 -6.61
C LEU A 726 14.75 11.42 -6.27
N THR A 727 15.62 11.78 -7.22
CA THR A 727 17.03 12.10 -6.93
C THR A 727 17.12 13.32 -6.01
N HIS A 728 16.32 14.37 -6.23
CA HIS A 728 16.28 15.55 -5.37
C HIS A 728 15.83 15.19 -3.94
N GLU A 729 14.77 14.37 -3.80
CA GLU A 729 14.31 13.85 -2.51
C GLU A 729 15.42 13.06 -1.78
N ALA A 730 16.18 12.24 -2.51
CA ALA A 730 17.31 11.51 -1.94
C ALA A 730 18.43 12.45 -1.47
N LEU A 731 18.79 13.44 -2.28
CA LEU A 731 19.79 14.46 -1.94
C LEU A 731 19.33 15.29 -0.73
N ARG A 732 18.05 15.63 -0.61
CA ARG A 732 17.49 16.30 0.57
C ARG A 732 17.49 15.38 1.79
N GLY A 733 17.13 14.10 1.61
CA GLY A 733 17.04 13.12 2.67
C GLY A 733 18.37 12.75 3.33
N VAL A 734 19.49 12.89 2.62
CA VAL A 734 20.84 12.62 3.17
C VAL A 734 21.43 13.81 3.96
N LEU A 735 20.95 15.04 3.75
CA LEU A 735 21.49 16.25 4.37
C LEU A 735 21.45 16.24 5.92
N PRO A 736 20.37 15.82 6.59
CA PRO A 736 20.33 15.79 8.06
C PRO A 736 21.45 14.92 8.64
N LYS A 737 21.66 13.73 8.06
CA LYS A 737 22.72 12.81 8.47
C LYS A 737 24.11 13.40 8.25
N LEU A 738 24.33 14.09 7.14
CA LEU A 738 25.60 14.78 6.87
C LEU A 738 25.87 15.89 7.91
N LEU A 739 24.84 16.67 8.24
CA LEU A 739 24.94 17.76 9.20
C LEU A 739 25.19 17.24 10.63
N ASP A 740 24.53 16.16 11.03
CA ASP A 740 24.70 15.58 12.37
C ASP A 740 26.09 14.96 12.55
N LEU A 741 26.64 14.31 11.51
CA LEU A 741 28.05 13.86 11.52
C LEU A 741 29.05 15.04 11.60
N ALA A 742 28.72 16.18 10.98
CA ALA A 742 29.57 17.36 11.01
C ALA A 742 29.60 18.04 12.39
N LYS A 743 28.46 18.09 13.10
CA LYS A 743 28.35 18.67 14.44
C LYS A 743 29.28 18.01 15.45
N ASP A 744 29.50 16.70 15.32
CA ASP A 744 30.35 15.95 16.26
C ASP A 744 31.64 15.41 15.61
N VAL A 745 32.21 16.11 14.63
CA VAL A 745 33.46 15.68 13.94
C VAL A 745 34.71 15.62 14.84
N GLY A 746 34.57 15.95 16.14
CA GLY A 746 35.63 15.86 17.15
C GLY A 746 36.07 14.42 17.45
N GLU A 747 35.23 13.44 17.15
CA GLU A 747 35.55 12.01 17.30
C GLU A 747 36.03 11.41 15.97
N ALA A 748 37.02 10.52 16.04
CA ALA A 748 37.73 9.99 14.87
C ALA A 748 36.80 9.26 13.89
N ASP A 749 35.78 8.56 14.38
CA ASP A 749 34.90 7.72 13.55
C ASP A 749 33.82 8.52 12.85
N ASN A 750 33.31 9.58 13.50
CA ASN A 750 32.41 10.51 12.83
C ASN A 750 33.12 11.20 11.70
N ARG A 751 34.38 11.54 11.91
CA ARG A 751 35.20 12.16 10.87
C ARG A 751 35.37 11.24 9.68
N GLU A 752 35.59 9.95 9.92
CA GLU A 752 35.70 8.97 8.85
C GLU A 752 34.35 8.66 8.19
N ALA A 753 33.27 8.53 8.97
CA ALA A 753 31.91 8.38 8.48
C ALA A 753 31.47 9.60 7.66
N LEU A 754 31.82 10.82 8.12
CA LEU A 754 31.57 12.07 7.41
C LEU A 754 32.35 12.13 6.11
N ARG A 755 33.62 11.72 6.10
CA ARG A 755 34.43 11.61 4.87
C ARG A 755 33.78 10.67 3.86
N SER A 756 33.47 9.46 4.29
CA SER A 756 32.87 8.42 3.44
C SER A 756 31.52 8.86 2.89
N LEU A 757 30.65 9.40 3.75
CA LEU A 757 29.36 9.93 3.35
C LEU A 757 29.50 11.13 2.41
N TRP A 758 30.40 12.07 2.72
CA TRP A 758 30.64 13.24 1.88
C TRP A 758 31.12 12.85 0.48
N VAL A 759 32.00 11.86 0.35
CA VAL A 759 32.44 11.36 -0.96
C VAL A 759 31.24 10.87 -1.78
N ALA A 760 30.32 10.13 -1.15
CA ALA A 760 29.12 9.62 -1.81
C ALA A 760 28.12 10.75 -2.15
N VAL A 761 27.87 11.69 -1.23
CA VAL A 761 26.98 12.84 -1.43
C VAL A 761 27.51 13.77 -2.52
N LYS A 762 28.82 14.08 -2.49
CA LYS A 762 29.47 14.87 -3.53
C LYS A 762 29.39 14.18 -4.89
N MET A 763 29.61 12.87 -4.93
CA MET A 763 29.46 12.10 -6.17
C MET A 763 28.02 12.19 -6.70
N ALA A 764 27.01 12.06 -5.85
CA ALA A 764 25.62 12.20 -6.24
C ALA A 764 25.27 13.60 -6.76
N HIS A 765 25.72 14.64 -6.05
CA HIS A 765 25.59 16.05 -6.48
C HIS A 765 26.22 16.28 -7.86
N LEU A 766 27.49 15.89 -8.03
CA LEU A 766 28.22 16.10 -9.30
C LEU A 766 27.63 15.29 -10.46
N GLU A 767 27.24 14.04 -10.22
CA GLU A 767 26.62 13.22 -11.27
C GLU A 767 25.24 13.74 -11.67
N HIS A 768 24.48 14.25 -10.71
CA HIS A 768 23.18 14.87 -10.96
C HIS A 768 23.33 16.14 -11.81
N GLY A 769 24.20 17.08 -11.42
CA GLY A 769 24.50 18.26 -12.21
C GLY A 769 25.04 17.90 -13.60
N ARG A 770 25.86 16.85 -13.72
CA ARG A 770 26.32 16.34 -15.02
C ARG A 770 25.18 15.76 -15.87
N HIS A 771 24.22 15.04 -15.28
CA HIS A 771 23.02 14.58 -16.01
C HIS A 771 22.24 15.78 -16.56
N GLU A 772 22.16 16.84 -15.78
CA GLU A 772 21.49 18.07 -16.16
C GLU A 772 22.20 18.76 -17.30
N ASP A 773 23.46 19.13 -17.10
CA ASP A 773 24.27 19.89 -18.05
C ASP A 773 24.46 19.16 -19.38
N THR A 774 24.63 17.83 -19.36
CA THR A 774 25.02 17.06 -20.56
C THR A 774 23.85 16.38 -21.27
N VAL A 775 22.73 16.13 -20.58
CA VAL A 775 21.60 15.37 -21.14
C VAL A 775 20.30 16.14 -21.05
N ILE A 776 19.91 16.59 -19.86
CA ILE A 776 18.55 17.06 -19.61
C ILE A 776 18.38 18.50 -20.09
N PHE A 777 19.25 19.40 -19.66
CA PHE A 777 19.21 20.82 -20.02
C PHE A 777 19.38 21.06 -21.52
N PRO A 778 20.27 20.37 -22.24
CA PRO A 778 20.32 20.45 -23.70
C PRO A 778 18.97 20.13 -24.35
N VAL A 779 18.31 19.04 -23.92
CA VAL A 779 16.98 18.67 -24.43
C VAL A 779 15.95 19.73 -24.05
N TYR A 780 16.01 20.31 -22.84
CA TYR A 780 15.07 21.34 -22.44
C TYR A 780 15.24 22.62 -23.28
N ASN A 781 16.49 22.97 -23.58
CA ASN A 781 16.84 24.12 -24.41
C ASN A 781 16.46 23.94 -25.89
N GLU A 782 16.31 22.70 -26.39
CA GLU A 782 15.71 22.44 -27.72
C GLU A 782 14.23 22.84 -27.78
N PHE A 783 13.50 22.76 -26.67
CA PHE A 783 12.10 23.23 -26.60
C PHE A 783 12.01 24.72 -26.30
N PHE A 784 12.81 25.20 -25.34
CA PHE A 784 12.82 26.58 -24.86
C PHE A 784 14.25 27.07 -24.65
N PRO A 785 14.82 27.84 -25.59
CA PRO A 785 16.22 28.27 -25.51
C PRO A 785 16.55 29.04 -24.22
N HIS A 786 17.69 28.72 -23.60
CA HIS A 786 18.18 29.37 -22.38
C HIS A 786 17.23 29.30 -21.17
N ILE A 787 16.35 28.30 -21.13
CA ILE A 787 15.45 28.13 -19.98
C ILE A 787 16.23 27.75 -18.71
N THR A 788 17.37 27.09 -18.87
CA THR A 788 18.21 26.51 -17.79
C THR A 788 19.32 27.42 -17.28
N ALA A 789 19.54 28.59 -17.89
CA ALA A 789 20.70 29.43 -17.59
C ALA A 789 20.84 29.84 -16.11
N GLU A 790 19.72 30.01 -15.40
CA GLU A 790 19.72 30.32 -13.96
C GLU A 790 20.13 29.10 -13.11
N ALA A 791 19.74 27.88 -13.51
CA ALA A 791 20.16 26.64 -12.84
C ALA A 791 21.66 26.38 -13.08
N ASP A 792 22.13 26.58 -14.32
CA ASP A 792 23.55 26.47 -14.68
C ASP A 792 24.42 27.37 -13.78
N GLN A 793 23.98 28.60 -13.53
CA GLN A 793 24.69 29.54 -12.65
C GLN A 793 24.67 29.11 -11.17
N GLN A 794 23.61 28.44 -10.73
CA GLN A 794 23.49 27.91 -9.37
C GLN A 794 24.41 26.69 -9.16
N HIS A 795 24.62 25.83 -10.17
CA HIS A 795 25.59 24.72 -10.11
C HIS A 795 26.98 25.19 -9.74
N HIS A 796 27.48 26.26 -10.37
CA HIS A 796 28.79 26.83 -10.06
C HIS A 796 28.94 27.26 -8.59
N ASN A 797 27.88 27.79 -7.98
CA ASN A 797 27.90 28.19 -6.57
C ASN A 797 27.92 26.96 -5.65
N LEU A 798 27.15 25.91 -5.97
CA LEU A 798 27.12 24.67 -5.22
C LEU A 798 28.45 23.92 -5.30
N ASP A 799 29.09 23.91 -6.48
CA ASP A 799 30.41 23.32 -6.68
C ASP A 799 31.49 24.02 -5.85
N ALA A 800 31.40 25.35 -5.69
CA ALA A 800 32.28 26.10 -4.81
C ALA A 800 32.08 25.72 -3.33
N PHE A 801 30.84 25.54 -2.87
CA PHE A 801 30.57 24.99 -1.53
C PHE A 801 31.12 23.57 -1.38
N ALA A 802 30.89 22.71 -2.37
CA ALA A 802 31.34 21.33 -2.34
C ALA A 802 32.88 21.23 -2.30
N ALA A 803 33.58 22.07 -3.07
CA ALA A 803 35.04 22.20 -3.01
C ALA A 803 35.50 22.63 -1.61
N LYS A 804 34.88 23.67 -1.05
CA LYS A 804 35.20 24.16 0.30
C LYS A 804 34.99 23.09 1.38
N ILE A 805 33.90 22.32 1.31
CA ILE A 805 33.66 21.21 2.25
C ILE A 805 34.72 20.11 2.08
N THR A 806 35.05 19.74 0.84
CA THR A 806 36.14 18.79 0.57
C THR A 806 37.45 19.25 1.20
N ASP A 807 37.81 20.53 1.06
CA ASP A 807 39.04 21.08 1.62
C ASP A 807 39.04 21.11 3.15
N LEU A 808 37.91 21.46 3.77
CA LEU A 808 37.76 21.45 5.23
C LEU A 808 37.85 20.03 5.81
N ILE A 809 37.25 19.05 5.12
CA ILE A 809 37.31 17.64 5.51
C ILE A 809 38.75 17.08 5.33
N ALA A 810 39.44 17.48 4.26
CA ALA A 810 40.82 17.08 3.99
C ALA A 810 41.81 17.72 4.98
N SER A 811 41.61 19.00 5.33
CA SER A 811 42.42 19.75 6.30
C SER A 811 42.11 19.44 7.75
N ASN A 812 41.20 18.49 8.02
CA ASN A 812 40.80 18.11 9.36
C ASN A 812 40.17 19.25 10.19
N ALA A 813 39.41 20.14 9.57
CA ALA A 813 38.77 21.27 10.25
C ALA A 813 37.90 20.85 11.47
N PRO A 814 37.77 21.72 12.50
CA PRO A 814 36.89 21.47 13.64
C PRO A 814 35.40 21.67 13.28
N ALA A 815 34.51 21.14 14.13
CA ALA A 815 33.05 21.24 13.94
C ALA A 815 32.55 22.69 13.79
N SER A 816 33.20 23.63 14.49
CA SER A 816 32.88 25.06 14.46
C SER A 816 33.04 25.70 13.07
N GLU A 817 33.93 25.17 12.24
CA GLU A 817 34.16 25.66 10.88
C GLU A 817 33.40 24.84 9.84
N LEU A 818 33.25 23.54 10.07
CA LEU A 818 32.66 22.61 9.12
C LEU A 818 31.11 22.67 9.12
N THR A 819 30.49 22.71 10.30
CA THR A 819 29.03 22.67 10.46
C THR A 819 28.33 23.84 9.74
N PRO A 820 28.77 25.11 9.90
CA PRO A 820 28.10 26.22 9.23
C PRO A 820 28.20 26.15 7.70
N VAL A 821 29.29 25.60 7.17
CA VAL A 821 29.49 25.44 5.72
C VAL A 821 28.60 24.34 5.16
N ILE A 822 28.49 23.20 5.86
CA ILE A 822 27.58 22.11 5.47
C ILE A 822 26.12 22.54 5.60
N GLU A 823 25.76 23.29 6.64
CA GLU A 823 24.41 23.85 6.79
C GLU A 823 24.08 24.83 5.65
N SER A 824 25.03 25.71 5.30
CA SER A 824 24.88 26.65 4.17
C SER A 824 24.76 25.91 2.83
N TYR A 825 25.57 24.86 2.63
CA TYR A 825 25.46 23.99 1.46
C TYR A 825 24.11 23.30 1.40
N GLY A 826 23.64 22.71 2.50
CA GLY A 826 22.35 22.03 2.55
C GLY A 826 21.19 22.96 2.24
N LYS A 827 21.22 24.19 2.76
CA LYS A 827 20.22 25.22 2.45
C LYS A 827 20.28 25.65 0.98
N ALA A 828 21.48 25.92 0.45
CA ALA A 828 21.65 26.29 -0.95
C ALA A 828 21.23 25.17 -1.91
N LEU A 829 21.52 23.91 -1.56
CA LEU A 829 21.11 22.73 -2.32
C LEU A 829 19.58 22.58 -2.30
N ASP A 830 18.93 22.68 -1.13
CA ASP A 830 17.45 22.62 -1.04
C ASP A 830 16.79 23.73 -1.87
N GLU A 831 17.29 24.97 -1.79
CA GLU A 831 16.79 26.11 -2.58
C GLU A 831 16.94 25.87 -4.09
N HIS A 832 18.09 25.35 -4.54
CA HIS A 832 18.36 25.02 -5.93
C HIS A 832 17.46 23.87 -6.44
N LEU A 833 17.41 22.75 -5.72
CA LEU A 833 16.58 21.60 -6.10
C LEU A 833 15.08 21.99 -6.17
N ARG A 834 14.60 22.83 -5.24
CA ARG A 834 13.23 23.38 -5.29
C ARG A 834 13.02 24.29 -6.50
N TYR A 835 14.00 25.15 -6.80
CA TYR A 835 13.92 26.00 -7.98
C TYR A 835 13.72 25.17 -9.25
N GLU A 836 14.47 24.09 -9.44
CA GLU A 836 14.34 23.22 -10.59
C GLU A 836 13.02 22.45 -10.63
N GLU A 837 12.57 21.92 -9.48
CA GLU A 837 11.27 21.26 -9.36
C GLU A 837 10.13 22.19 -9.78
N ASP A 838 10.17 23.44 -9.31
CA ASP A 838 9.16 24.44 -9.58
C ASP A 838 9.21 24.97 -11.01
N HIS A 839 10.41 25.23 -11.55
CA HIS A 839 10.60 26.00 -12.78
C HIS A 839 10.92 25.14 -14.00
N LEU A 840 11.63 24.02 -13.82
CA LEU A 840 12.15 23.19 -14.93
C LEU A 840 11.42 21.84 -15.05
N GLN A 841 11.15 21.15 -13.95
CA GLN A 841 10.54 19.80 -13.99
C GLN A 841 9.07 19.79 -14.43
N CYS A 842 8.41 20.96 -14.47
CA CYS A 842 7.09 21.06 -15.09
C CYS A 842 7.15 21.01 -16.63
N MET A 843 8.33 21.17 -17.24
CA MET A 843 8.55 21.11 -18.68
C MET A 843 8.33 19.70 -19.24
N PRO A 844 9.00 18.62 -18.76
CA PRO A 844 8.77 17.30 -19.33
C PRO A 844 7.33 16.83 -19.23
N ARG A 845 6.67 17.15 -18.13
CA ARG A 845 5.26 16.80 -17.90
C ARG A 845 4.31 17.41 -18.93
N LYS A 846 4.71 18.51 -19.58
CA LYS A 846 3.84 19.29 -20.46
C LYS A 846 4.23 19.19 -21.94
N TYR A 847 5.51 19.09 -22.24
CA TYR A 847 6.01 19.22 -23.62
C TYR A 847 6.81 18.01 -24.11
N VAL A 848 7.40 17.20 -23.22
CA VAL A 848 8.25 16.08 -23.62
C VAL A 848 7.41 14.81 -23.77
N PRO A 849 7.39 14.17 -24.96
CA PRO A 849 6.72 12.89 -25.15
C PRO A 849 7.30 11.79 -24.24
N LEU A 850 6.51 10.75 -23.97
CA LEU A 850 6.93 9.66 -23.08
C LEU A 850 8.19 8.96 -23.58
N GLU A 851 8.27 8.70 -24.89
CA GLU A 851 9.43 8.04 -25.50
C GLU A 851 10.70 8.87 -25.35
N LEU A 852 10.62 10.19 -25.56
CA LEU A 852 11.76 11.09 -25.34
C LEU A 852 12.14 11.14 -23.85
N SER A 853 11.16 11.12 -22.94
CA SER A 853 11.40 11.04 -21.50
C SER A 853 12.19 9.79 -21.11
N LYS A 854 11.86 8.63 -21.69
CA LYS A 854 12.63 7.39 -21.49
C LYS A 854 14.05 7.51 -22.04
N GLN A 855 14.20 8.09 -23.23
CA GLN A 855 15.51 8.30 -23.85
C GLN A 855 16.41 9.22 -23.01
N ILE A 856 15.85 10.28 -22.39
CA ILE A 856 16.58 11.14 -21.45
C ILE A 856 17.14 10.28 -20.31
N VAL A 857 16.30 9.50 -19.61
CA VAL A 857 16.74 8.64 -18.50
C VAL A 857 17.79 7.61 -18.96
N ARG A 858 17.62 7.03 -20.16
CA ARG A 858 18.62 6.11 -20.76
C ARG A 858 19.96 6.80 -21.00
N LYS A 859 19.95 8.05 -21.49
CA LYS A 859 21.16 8.84 -21.69
C LYS A 859 21.81 9.22 -20.36
N CYS A 860 21.05 9.60 -19.33
CA CYS A 860 21.58 9.83 -17.98
C CYS A 860 22.30 8.58 -17.45
N TRP A 861 21.66 7.41 -17.58
CA TRP A 861 22.27 6.13 -17.22
C TRP A 861 23.58 5.87 -17.97
N ALA A 862 23.58 6.02 -19.29
CA ALA A 862 24.76 5.79 -20.13
C ALA A 862 25.87 6.82 -19.91
N ALA A 863 25.52 8.04 -19.49
CA ALA A 863 26.48 9.10 -19.25
C ALA A 863 27.33 8.80 -18.00
N THR A 864 26.78 8.11 -16.99
CA THR A 864 27.48 7.79 -15.73
C THR A 864 28.26 6.49 -15.86
N HIS A 865 29.50 6.48 -15.34
CA HIS A 865 30.33 5.28 -15.36
C HIS A 865 29.68 4.14 -14.56
N PRO A 866 29.76 2.87 -15.01
CA PRO A 866 29.11 1.75 -14.32
C PRO A 866 29.50 1.62 -12.83
N GLU A 867 30.77 1.84 -12.49
CA GLU A 867 31.25 1.79 -11.10
C GLU A 867 30.62 2.87 -10.22
N THR A 868 30.37 4.05 -10.79
CA THR A 868 29.68 5.16 -10.10
C THR A 868 28.25 4.76 -9.77
N TRP A 869 27.54 4.06 -10.66
CA TRP A 869 26.19 3.54 -10.39
C TRP A 869 26.14 2.54 -9.23
N HIS A 870 27.21 1.76 -9.02
CA HIS A 870 27.30 0.84 -7.87
C HIS A 870 27.32 1.55 -6.51
N ILE A 871 27.67 2.84 -6.49
CA ILE A 871 27.65 3.69 -5.29
C ILE A 871 26.37 4.54 -5.27
N LEU A 872 26.05 5.16 -6.40
CA LEU A 872 24.98 6.13 -6.52
C LEU A 872 23.60 5.51 -6.34
N LEU A 873 23.31 4.38 -6.99
CA LEU A 873 21.97 3.77 -6.95
C LEU A 873 21.56 3.34 -5.53
N PRO A 874 22.40 2.62 -4.75
CA PRO A 874 22.09 2.32 -3.36
C PRO A 874 21.96 3.56 -2.50
N LEU A 875 22.86 4.54 -2.63
CA LEU A 875 22.82 5.79 -1.88
C LEU A 875 21.48 6.52 -2.09
N LEU A 876 21.07 6.70 -3.35
CA LEU A 876 19.82 7.39 -3.66
C LEU A 876 18.61 6.65 -3.09
N VAL A 877 18.60 5.32 -3.20
CA VAL A 877 17.54 4.48 -2.65
C VAL A 877 17.47 4.58 -1.12
N GLU A 878 18.58 4.44 -0.41
CA GLU A 878 18.58 4.50 1.06
C GLU A 878 18.28 5.90 1.61
N SER A 879 18.67 6.95 0.87
CA SER A 879 18.50 8.33 1.32
C SER A 879 17.07 8.86 1.17
N MET A 880 16.23 8.23 0.33
CA MET A 880 14.81 8.60 0.26
C MET A 880 14.08 8.19 1.55
N PRO A 881 13.28 9.06 2.16
CA PRO A 881 12.68 8.81 3.48
C PRO A 881 11.50 7.85 3.47
N MET A 882 10.91 7.51 2.32
CA MET A 882 9.72 6.65 2.24
C MET A 882 9.89 5.49 1.25
N LEU A 883 9.50 4.26 1.63
CA LEU A 883 9.60 3.08 0.75
C LEU A 883 8.95 3.30 -0.62
N HIS A 884 7.80 3.95 -0.68
CA HIS A 884 7.13 4.19 -1.97
C HIS A 884 7.90 5.14 -2.89
N GLN A 885 8.73 6.05 -2.36
CA GLN A 885 9.65 6.86 -3.16
C GLN A 885 10.77 5.97 -3.72
N ARG A 886 11.36 5.11 -2.88
CA ARG A 886 12.39 4.13 -3.27
C ARG A 886 11.92 3.22 -4.39
N VAL A 887 10.77 2.60 -4.21
CA VAL A 887 10.14 1.73 -5.22
C VAL A 887 9.84 2.50 -6.49
N ARG A 888 9.30 3.72 -6.40
CA ARG A 888 9.03 4.56 -7.57
C ARG A 888 10.31 4.92 -8.32
N PHE A 889 11.39 5.24 -7.62
CA PHE A 889 12.67 5.57 -8.26
C PHE A 889 13.16 4.41 -9.11
N VAL A 890 13.16 3.20 -8.54
CA VAL A 890 13.55 2.00 -9.29
C VAL A 890 12.56 1.70 -10.43
N LYS A 891 11.24 1.91 -10.22
CA LYS A 891 10.24 1.83 -11.31
C LYS A 891 10.54 2.80 -12.44
N THR A 892 11.03 4.02 -12.19
CA THR A 892 11.39 4.96 -13.28
C THR A 892 12.55 4.43 -14.14
N LEU A 893 13.54 3.79 -13.52
CA LEU A 893 14.64 3.14 -14.23
C LEU A 893 14.15 1.93 -15.04
N LEU A 894 13.30 1.08 -14.43
CA LEU A 894 12.69 -0.07 -15.12
C LEU A 894 11.78 0.34 -16.27
N TRP A 895 11.10 1.48 -16.14
CA TRP A 895 10.26 2.03 -17.19
C TRP A 895 11.09 2.51 -18.38
N ALA A 896 12.23 3.13 -18.11
CA ALA A 896 13.14 3.60 -19.16
C ALA A 896 14.01 2.48 -19.76
N MET A 897 14.38 1.46 -18.97
CA MET A 897 15.36 0.42 -19.30
C MET A 897 14.97 -0.95 -18.71
N PRO A 898 13.85 -1.55 -19.16
CA PRO A 898 13.39 -2.84 -18.64
C PRO A 898 14.43 -3.96 -18.87
N GLU A 899 15.25 -3.86 -19.92
CA GLU A 899 16.30 -4.83 -20.21
C GLU A 899 17.43 -4.89 -19.17
N ARG A 900 17.53 -3.88 -18.28
CA ARG A 900 18.54 -3.80 -17.22
C ARG A 900 18.02 -4.22 -15.84
N CYS A 901 16.82 -4.78 -15.76
CA CYS A 901 16.14 -5.11 -14.52
C CYS A 901 17.05 -5.87 -13.51
N HIS A 902 17.68 -6.97 -13.94
CA HIS A 902 18.59 -7.73 -13.07
C HIS A 902 19.87 -6.98 -12.71
N GLN A 903 20.33 -6.04 -13.55
CA GLN A 903 21.50 -5.21 -13.24
C GLN A 903 21.18 -4.26 -12.09
N PHE A 904 20.01 -3.62 -12.12
CA PHE A 904 19.54 -2.78 -11.02
C PHE A 904 19.38 -3.61 -9.75
N GLY A 905 18.76 -4.78 -9.87
CA GLY A 905 18.63 -5.74 -8.78
C GLY A 905 19.94 -6.13 -8.15
N LEU A 906 20.96 -6.44 -8.96
CA LEU A 906 22.28 -6.85 -8.47
C LEU A 906 23.03 -5.72 -7.77
N ILE A 907 22.88 -4.48 -8.24
CA ILE A 907 23.46 -3.30 -7.59
C ILE A 907 22.80 -3.10 -6.23
N LEU A 908 21.46 -3.10 -6.19
CA LEU A 908 20.70 -2.85 -4.98
C LEU A 908 20.91 -3.97 -3.96
N CYS A 909 20.81 -5.23 -4.36
CA CYS A 909 21.01 -6.36 -3.45
C CYS A 909 22.42 -6.39 -2.86
N LYS A 910 23.42 -5.74 -3.45
CA LYS A 910 24.79 -5.63 -2.89
C LYS A 910 25.02 -4.35 -2.08
N GLY A 911 24.16 -3.36 -2.27
CA GLY A 911 24.36 -1.99 -1.81
C GLY A 911 23.42 -1.57 -0.68
N VAL A 912 22.24 -2.21 -0.55
CA VAL A 912 21.27 -1.89 0.51
C VAL A 912 21.22 -2.99 1.58
N ASN A 913 20.75 -2.63 2.77
CA ASN A 913 20.59 -3.60 3.86
C ASN A 913 19.49 -4.64 3.58
N ALA A 914 19.51 -5.75 4.34
CA ALA A 914 18.59 -6.88 4.16
C ALA A 914 17.10 -6.55 4.18
N VAL A 915 16.69 -5.67 5.10
CA VAL A 915 15.28 -5.31 5.23
C VAL A 915 14.83 -4.48 4.03
N GLU A 916 15.66 -3.53 3.60
CA GLU A 916 15.36 -2.72 2.43
C GLU A 916 15.30 -3.55 1.14
N TRP A 917 16.26 -4.46 0.95
CA TRP A 917 16.23 -5.37 -0.20
C TRP A 917 14.96 -6.22 -0.22
N ARG A 918 14.57 -6.80 0.93
CA ARG A 918 13.33 -7.59 1.07
C ARG A 918 12.08 -6.79 0.71
N ARG A 919 11.98 -5.55 1.21
CA ARG A 919 10.81 -4.68 0.98
C ARG A 919 10.73 -4.22 -0.48
N ILE A 920 11.86 -3.85 -1.09
CA ILE A 920 11.92 -3.46 -2.50
C ILE A 920 11.58 -4.64 -3.42
N SER A 921 12.14 -5.82 -3.17
CA SER A 921 11.88 -7.03 -3.98
C SER A 921 10.46 -7.60 -3.78
N ALA A 922 9.82 -7.37 -2.63
CA ALA A 922 8.40 -7.70 -2.44
C ALA A 922 7.48 -6.84 -3.33
N GLU A 923 7.86 -5.58 -3.57
CA GLU A 923 7.14 -4.63 -4.44
C GLU A 923 7.48 -4.83 -5.92
N LEU A 924 8.75 -5.11 -6.22
CA LEU A 924 9.32 -5.27 -7.56
C LEU A 924 10.03 -6.64 -7.68
N PRO A 925 9.26 -7.75 -7.69
CA PRO A 925 9.84 -9.10 -7.72
C PRO A 925 10.70 -9.36 -8.98
N GLU A 926 10.45 -8.63 -10.07
CA GLU A 926 11.25 -8.69 -11.29
C GLU A 926 12.71 -8.29 -11.08
N LEU A 927 13.04 -7.50 -10.05
CA LEU A 927 14.41 -7.08 -9.77
C LEU A 927 15.31 -8.22 -9.28
N VAL A 928 14.74 -9.28 -8.72
CA VAL A 928 15.54 -10.34 -8.08
C VAL A 928 16.47 -10.99 -9.12
N PRO A 929 17.81 -10.89 -8.98
CA PRO A 929 18.73 -11.41 -9.99
C PRO A 929 18.64 -12.94 -10.11
N ARG A 930 18.89 -13.46 -11.31
CA ARG A 930 18.96 -14.92 -11.55
C ARG A 930 20.04 -15.55 -10.65
N GLY A 931 19.72 -16.71 -10.06
CA GLY A 931 20.64 -17.50 -9.22
C GLY A 931 20.72 -17.07 -7.75
N VAL A 932 19.93 -16.08 -7.32
CA VAL A 932 20.01 -15.49 -5.97
C VAL A 932 18.84 -15.92 -5.05
N GLY A 933 17.81 -16.61 -5.55
CA GLY A 933 16.64 -17.03 -4.75
C GLY A 933 16.15 -18.46 -5.02
N ILE A 934 15.41 -19.05 -4.06
CA ILE A 934 14.85 -20.42 -4.10
C ILE A 934 13.52 -20.49 -4.88
N LEU A 935 12.80 -19.37 -4.98
CA LEU A 935 11.53 -19.26 -5.67
C LEU A 935 11.68 -18.27 -6.82
N TRP A 936 11.92 -18.75 -8.04
CA TRP A 936 10.96 -18.63 -9.15
C TRP A 936 11.54 -19.00 -10.52
N GLU A 937 10.67 -19.64 -11.29
CA GLU A 937 10.76 -19.83 -12.74
C GLU A 937 10.72 -18.48 -13.46
N ARG A 938 11.61 -18.30 -14.44
CA ARG A 938 11.19 -18.07 -15.83
C ARG A 938 12.35 -18.38 -16.78
N TYR A 939 12.11 -19.42 -17.57
CA TYR A 939 12.93 -19.88 -18.67
C TYR A 939 13.02 -18.82 -19.79
N TYR A 940 14.18 -18.87 -20.46
CA TYR A 940 14.77 -17.96 -21.45
C TYR A 940 15.54 -16.78 -20.86
#